data_AF-A0A1V4KAJ0-F1
#
_entry.id   AF-A0A1V4KAJ0-F1
#
_cell.length_a   1.000
_cell.length_b   1.000
_cell.length_c   1.000
_cell.angle_alpha   90.00
_cell.angle_beta   90.00
_cell.angle_gamma   90.00
#
_symmetry.space_group_name_H-M   'P 1'
#
loop_
_entity.id
_entity.type
_entity.pdbx_description
1 polymer ?
#
loop_
_entity_poly.entity_id
_entity_poly.type
_entity_poly.pdbx_seq_one_letter_code
_entity_poly.pdbx_strand_id
1 'polypeptide(L)'
;MEGRRTGVTRNMGKAVATRSGRPRRAASSNAMTQQLQDEFDSSVENAEAWMKAIQERLRINDNTKGPRSALEARLRETEKIRALEPEGSSKMDLILVKADAALRIIGEDKKHEVLSKLKDIKALWEETAIYITHCHSRIEWVWLHWSEYLKAQDEFYAWIHNMRVTLEPDIELQLGLKEKQWQLNHAQVLLNDVLNQSVLLERLLEEAASLFSRIGDPSVDDNVQKRMRVEYQEIEQEAQRRVKLLAKITKEHEDYSIHVKQLQTWLNGATEKLNSCIGEATKSSAEHKLKALKEITKDLKIYGKKLKHLESQCAKVIENTSPLGAEIMKDELEELRKTLEKLRLLSSEEEERLLKIQQTESAYESQARQLEAEVQELKKDLHRLESGLDPGEVEKNEDEFVTLWKKCNATRAALAAEDSKVERLKAQLKELLRFSKDVQPHIDSVVSAVQQYRSVIGKTSKMSTDTETQLRRLFQNPLQDFEQWKPSVQMLLETPEPALAHIEAALAESSQFKEKFVTLQLKKDLLNNILGEKKAVSFLQEVAEASKEREILHKSLLQSKSKLQNLISQLKDFDAGFAPLQKKLSAIKAKLDLEKEARPDLLGKKTQLQRLQIIQDDLAELAVQMEEVEKLVQSNTAHRHEMNQLSSDSQALKRSLEMMVQQSEEHLQKHLAYNDRLSDLQQWITVAMEKIDSYQGADGEENTEDRMADLKRCLAEFPDKEIQLYIVEAHGQLVMENSSPEEAAHVQAELDQLNESWRSLKEMANGLLKKWQLNRPVADKKKIAFTDRSWMSGPAFRLLDEDPNHKQETIEGQNTSSHLKLLRDFEEWLQGENTKLTKILAGPSSSTEEIQARQTKLEELQSHIPDRERLFEGLHYFYPDAGDMADLSHQWTLYKSKLKASMSSPRRSGGVCSFLRRVCRAALPFQLLLLLLLLLAVLLPLAEETHSCTLANNFARSFKLMLRYKGPPPT
;
A
#
# COMPACT_ATOMS: atom_id res chain seq x y z
N MET A 1 -139.26 -80.76 10.31
CA MET A 1 -139.58 -82.07 9.72
C MET A 1 -139.64 -83.06 10.88
N GLU A 2 -140.80 -83.34 11.48
CA GLU A 2 -141.94 -84.14 10.96
C GLU A 2 -141.56 -85.60 10.69
N GLY A 3 -142.28 -86.64 11.16
CA GLY A 3 -143.46 -86.69 12.05
C GLY A 3 -144.20 -88.05 11.98
N ARG A 4 -145.22 -88.26 12.85
CA ARG A 4 -146.14 -89.45 13.03
C ARG A 4 -145.59 -90.58 13.94
N ARG A 5 -146.31 -91.14 14.95
CA ARG A 5 -147.69 -91.75 15.10
C ARG A 5 -147.83 -93.08 14.31
N THR A 6 -148.42 -94.21 14.77
CA THR A 6 -149.32 -94.64 15.90
C THR A 6 -148.90 -96.04 16.45
N GLY A 7 -149.48 -96.70 17.48
CA GLY A 7 -150.49 -96.37 18.50
C GLY A 7 -151.65 -97.39 18.68
N VAL A 8 -152.03 -97.74 19.94
CA VAL A 8 -153.25 -98.51 20.40
C VAL A 8 -153.17 -100.06 20.19
N THR A 9 -153.46 -100.96 21.15
CA THR A 9 -154.80 -101.34 21.73
C THR A 9 -154.80 -101.86 23.18
N ARG A 10 -156.01 -101.90 23.78
CA ARG A 10 -156.38 -102.22 25.18
C ARG A 10 -157.32 -103.44 25.19
N ASN A 11 -157.26 -104.34 26.19
CA ASN A 11 -158.46 -105.12 26.57
C ASN A 11 -158.47 -105.64 28.03
N MET A 12 -159.66 -105.97 28.56
CA MET A 12 -159.94 -106.39 29.94
C MET A 12 -160.51 -107.82 30.06
N GLY A 13 -160.34 -108.45 31.23
CA GLY A 13 -161.09 -109.61 31.74
C GLY A 13 -160.28 -110.33 32.85
N LYS A 14 -160.63 -110.27 34.16
CA LYS A 14 -161.67 -111.05 34.88
C LYS A 14 -161.68 -112.54 34.49
N ALA A 15 -161.74 -113.53 35.40
CA ALA A 15 -161.55 -113.68 36.85
C ALA A 15 -161.38 -115.22 37.08
N VAL A 16 -160.83 -115.78 38.16
CA VAL A 16 -161.44 -116.01 39.49
C VAL A 16 -160.40 -116.76 40.35
N ALA A 17 -160.39 -116.43 41.63
CA ALA A 17 -159.55 -117.01 42.67
C ALA A 17 -159.86 -118.47 43.06
N THR A 18 -158.82 -119.19 43.48
CA THR A 18 -158.88 -120.08 44.66
C THR A 18 -157.56 -120.00 45.44
N ARG A 19 -157.64 -120.16 46.77
CA ARG A 19 -156.60 -119.72 47.72
C ARG A 19 -156.26 -120.81 48.74
N SER A 20 -155.03 -121.30 48.71
CA SER A 20 -154.33 -121.99 49.80
C SER A 20 -152.80 -121.84 49.56
N GLY A 21 -151.89 -121.89 50.55
CA GLY A 21 -152.06 -122.09 51.98
C GLY A 21 -150.75 -122.01 52.80
N ARG A 22 -149.77 -121.17 52.41
CA ARG A 22 -148.36 -121.11 52.93
C ARG A 22 -147.49 -122.32 52.47
N PRO A 23 -146.18 -122.14 52.18
CA PRO A 23 -145.14 -121.62 53.10
C PRO A 23 -144.59 -120.23 52.73
N ARG A 24 -145.14 -119.17 53.32
CA ARG A 24 -144.81 -117.78 52.96
C ARG A 24 -143.46 -117.24 53.50
N ARG A 25 -142.64 -118.06 54.18
CA ARG A 25 -141.39 -117.62 54.82
C ARG A 25 -140.13 -117.99 54.02
N ALA A 26 -140.01 -119.25 53.58
CA ALA A 26 -138.92 -119.68 52.69
C ALA A 26 -139.03 -119.02 51.29
N ALA A 27 -140.23 -119.00 50.71
CA ALA A 27 -140.46 -118.36 49.41
C ALA A 27 -140.23 -116.83 49.44
N SER A 28 -140.53 -116.17 50.56
CA SER A 28 -140.28 -114.72 50.70
C SER A 28 -138.80 -114.39 50.92
N SER A 29 -138.03 -115.30 51.54
CA SER A 29 -136.58 -115.14 51.65
C SER A 29 -135.94 -115.27 50.28
N ASN A 30 -136.22 -116.38 49.56
CA ASN A 30 -135.65 -116.61 48.23
C ASN A 30 -136.06 -115.53 47.21
N ALA A 31 -137.29 -115.00 47.28
CA ALA A 31 -137.71 -113.90 46.41
C ALA A 31 -136.97 -112.59 46.71
N MET A 32 -136.72 -112.26 47.99
CA MET A 32 -135.93 -111.09 48.38
C MET A 32 -134.46 -111.24 47.96
N THR A 33 -133.90 -112.44 48.13
CA THR A 33 -132.53 -112.78 47.68
C THR A 33 -132.40 -112.68 46.16
N GLN A 34 -133.40 -113.15 45.40
CA GLN A 34 -133.39 -113.03 43.94
C GLN A 34 -133.54 -111.56 43.50
N GLN A 35 -134.45 -110.79 44.10
CA GLN A 35 -134.63 -109.38 43.76
C GLN A 35 -133.34 -108.56 43.96
N LEU A 36 -132.64 -108.74 45.10
CA LEU A 36 -131.37 -108.03 45.34
C LEU A 36 -130.25 -108.48 44.40
N GLN A 37 -130.25 -109.74 43.98
CA GLN A 37 -129.32 -110.25 42.96
C GLN A 37 -129.62 -109.65 41.58
N ASP A 38 -130.88 -109.64 41.16
CA ASP A 38 -131.33 -109.04 39.89
C ASP A 38 -131.05 -107.52 39.87
N GLU A 39 -131.25 -106.82 40.99
CA GLU A 39 -130.93 -105.40 41.14
C GLU A 39 -129.42 -105.12 41.09
N PHE A 40 -128.57 -106.01 41.60
CA PHE A 40 -127.11 -105.95 41.47
C PHE A 40 -126.67 -106.22 40.03
N ASP A 41 -127.09 -107.35 39.45
CA ASP A 41 -126.73 -107.75 38.10
C ASP A 41 -127.16 -106.69 37.07
N SER A 42 -128.37 -106.13 37.19
CA SER A 42 -128.83 -105.01 36.35
C SER A 42 -128.00 -103.74 36.50
N SER A 43 -127.44 -103.47 37.70
CA SER A 43 -126.51 -102.33 37.87
C SER A 43 -125.13 -102.58 37.26
N VAL A 44 -124.63 -103.82 37.32
CA VAL A 44 -123.40 -104.23 36.63
C VAL A 44 -123.58 -104.12 35.12
N GLU A 45 -124.66 -104.67 34.55
CA GLU A 45 -125.00 -104.54 33.13
C GLU A 45 -125.09 -103.06 32.68
N ASN A 46 -125.70 -102.18 33.49
CA ASN A 46 -125.79 -100.76 33.17
C ASN A 46 -124.42 -100.07 33.13
N ALA A 47 -123.56 -100.36 34.11
CA ALA A 47 -122.22 -99.79 34.16
C ALA A 47 -121.31 -100.36 33.07
N GLU A 48 -121.37 -101.66 32.78
CA GLU A 48 -120.66 -102.28 31.66
C GLU A 48 -121.07 -101.65 30.32
N ALA A 49 -122.38 -101.50 30.07
CA ALA A 49 -122.87 -100.90 28.84
C ALA A 49 -122.40 -99.45 28.68
N TRP A 50 -122.38 -98.68 29.77
CA TRP A 50 -121.84 -97.31 29.79
C TRP A 50 -120.32 -97.30 29.55
N MET A 51 -119.55 -98.16 30.24
CA MET A 51 -118.08 -98.24 30.06
C MET A 51 -117.72 -98.64 28.63
N LYS A 52 -118.38 -99.67 28.07
CA LYS A 52 -118.21 -100.10 26.68
C LYS A 52 -118.55 -98.97 25.68
N ALA A 53 -119.58 -98.18 25.94
CA ALA A 53 -119.93 -97.02 25.11
C ALA A 53 -118.90 -95.88 25.22
N ILE A 54 -118.32 -95.64 26.40
CA ILE A 54 -117.23 -94.68 26.60
C ILE A 54 -115.94 -95.17 25.92
N GLN A 55 -115.57 -96.44 26.09
CA GLN A 55 -114.41 -97.06 25.42
C GLN A 55 -114.52 -96.97 23.89
N GLU A 56 -115.70 -97.20 23.30
CA GLU A 56 -115.86 -97.05 21.84
C GLU A 56 -115.77 -95.58 21.38
N ARG A 57 -116.34 -94.63 22.14
CA ARG A 57 -116.17 -93.19 21.88
C ARG A 57 -114.71 -92.77 21.97
N LEU A 58 -113.95 -93.29 22.93
CA LEU A 58 -112.50 -93.09 23.03
C LEU A 58 -111.79 -93.68 21.82
N ARG A 59 -112.08 -94.94 21.44
CA ARG A 59 -111.46 -95.63 20.30
C ARG A 59 -111.59 -94.87 18.98
N ILE A 60 -112.69 -94.16 18.76
CA ILE A 60 -112.91 -93.30 17.58
C ILE A 60 -112.05 -92.03 17.64
N ASN A 61 -111.88 -91.45 18.83
CA ASN A 61 -111.14 -90.20 19.03
C ASN A 61 -109.64 -90.40 19.27
N ASP A 62 -109.20 -91.61 19.63
CA ASP A 62 -107.83 -91.95 20.05
C ASP A 62 -106.83 -92.04 18.88
N ASN A 63 -106.76 -90.95 18.11
CA ASN A 63 -105.95 -90.81 16.91
C ASN A 63 -105.37 -89.39 16.85
N THR A 64 -104.06 -89.29 16.70
CA THR A 64 -103.32 -88.02 16.60
C THR A 64 -103.19 -87.49 15.18
N LYS A 65 -103.63 -88.25 14.17
CA LYS A 65 -103.39 -87.94 12.74
C LYS A 65 -104.45 -87.08 12.08
N GLY A 66 -104.02 -86.29 11.11
CA GLY A 66 -104.85 -85.41 10.29
C GLY A 66 -104.74 -83.93 10.69
N PRO A 67 -105.57 -83.06 10.10
CA PRO A 67 -105.44 -81.62 10.25
C PRO A 67 -105.71 -81.12 11.66
N ARG A 68 -105.09 -80.00 12.01
CA ARG A 68 -105.15 -79.39 13.35
C ARG A 68 -106.57 -79.19 13.87
N SER A 69 -107.51 -78.80 13.00
CA SER A 69 -108.93 -78.65 13.32
C SER A 69 -109.61 -79.97 13.69
N ALA A 70 -109.22 -81.09 13.07
CA ALA A 70 -109.71 -82.42 13.45
C ALA A 70 -109.10 -82.90 14.78
N LEU A 71 -107.83 -82.60 15.03
CA LEU A 71 -107.19 -82.89 16.31
C LEU A 71 -107.83 -82.09 17.46
N GLU A 72 -108.11 -80.81 17.25
CA GLU A 72 -108.82 -79.95 18.22
C GLU A 72 -110.26 -80.44 18.47
N ALA A 73 -110.97 -80.88 17.44
CA ALA A 73 -112.31 -81.47 17.60
C ALA A 73 -112.28 -82.74 18.47
N ARG A 74 -111.27 -83.61 18.30
CA ARG A 74 -111.05 -84.80 19.16
C ARG A 74 -110.64 -84.43 20.58
N LEU A 75 -109.84 -83.36 20.75
CA LEU A 75 -109.48 -82.84 22.08
C LEU A 75 -110.74 -82.43 22.85
N ARG A 76 -111.61 -81.60 22.24
CA ARG A 76 -112.89 -81.18 22.81
C ARG A 76 -113.84 -82.36 23.08
N GLU A 77 -113.80 -83.42 22.28
CA GLU A 77 -114.64 -84.61 22.51
C GLU A 77 -114.09 -85.51 23.63
N THR A 78 -112.77 -85.70 23.74
CA THR A 78 -112.16 -86.41 24.87
C THR A 78 -112.26 -85.65 26.18
N GLU A 79 -112.24 -84.31 26.15
CA GLU A 79 -112.55 -83.45 27.30
C GLU A 79 -113.99 -83.67 27.79
N LYS A 80 -114.97 -83.73 26.88
CA LYS A 80 -116.36 -84.10 27.22
C LYS A 80 -116.46 -85.52 27.79
N ILE A 81 -115.67 -86.47 27.29
CA ILE A 81 -115.64 -87.84 27.83
C ILE A 81 -115.05 -87.85 29.24
N ARG A 82 -113.95 -87.11 29.47
CA ARG A 82 -113.33 -86.93 30.79
C ARG A 82 -114.27 -86.27 31.80
N ALA A 83 -115.10 -85.33 31.37
CA ALA A 83 -116.15 -84.74 32.21
C ALA A 83 -117.24 -85.73 32.65
N LEU A 84 -117.34 -86.92 32.04
CA LEU A 84 -118.26 -87.99 32.44
C LEU A 84 -117.61 -89.02 33.39
N GLU A 85 -116.31 -88.90 33.69
CA GLU A 85 -115.61 -89.78 34.65
C GLU A 85 -116.32 -89.83 36.04
N PRO A 86 -116.84 -88.73 36.61
CA PRO A 86 -117.60 -88.78 37.86
C PRO A 86 -118.92 -89.56 37.76
N GLU A 87 -119.54 -89.64 36.57
CA GLU A 87 -120.72 -90.47 36.34
C GLU A 87 -120.35 -91.96 36.42
N GLY A 88 -119.21 -92.35 35.84
CA GLY A 88 -118.65 -93.70 35.93
C GLY A 88 -118.32 -94.10 37.37
N SER A 89 -117.65 -93.20 38.12
CA SER A 89 -117.40 -93.38 39.55
C SER A 89 -118.69 -93.61 40.33
N SER A 90 -119.72 -92.78 40.12
CA SER A 90 -121.01 -92.92 40.81
C SER A 90 -121.74 -94.22 40.47
N LYS A 91 -121.61 -94.74 39.24
CA LYS A 91 -122.12 -96.08 38.88
C LYS A 91 -121.37 -97.19 39.64
N MET A 92 -120.06 -97.06 39.79
CA MET A 92 -119.26 -98.01 40.56
C MET A 92 -119.61 -98.00 42.06
N ASP A 93 -119.82 -96.82 42.64
CA ASP A 93 -120.30 -96.67 44.03
C ASP A 93 -121.67 -97.33 44.24
N LEU A 94 -122.60 -97.15 43.29
CA LEU A 94 -123.91 -97.80 43.32
C LEU A 94 -123.81 -99.33 43.27
N ILE A 95 -122.91 -99.87 42.45
CA ILE A 95 -122.63 -101.31 42.39
C ILE A 95 -122.05 -101.81 43.71
N LEU A 96 -121.12 -101.08 44.32
CA LEU A 96 -120.52 -101.45 45.62
C LEU A 96 -121.58 -101.51 46.73
N VAL A 97 -122.48 -100.54 46.81
CA VAL A 97 -123.60 -100.53 47.77
C VAL A 97 -124.55 -101.71 47.54
N LYS A 98 -124.88 -102.01 46.28
CA LYS A 98 -125.74 -103.16 45.92
C LYS A 98 -125.07 -104.51 46.18
N ALA A 99 -123.77 -104.62 45.94
CA ALA A 99 -122.98 -105.81 46.22
C ALA A 99 -122.94 -106.13 47.73
N ASP A 100 -122.71 -105.14 48.59
CA ASP A 100 -122.74 -105.33 50.05
C ASP A 100 -124.13 -105.77 50.53
N ALA A 101 -125.20 -105.17 50.00
CA ALA A 101 -126.57 -105.57 50.32
C ALA A 101 -126.86 -107.04 49.91
N ALA A 102 -126.39 -107.47 48.74
CA ALA A 102 -126.54 -108.84 48.25
C ALA A 102 -125.71 -109.85 49.09
N LEU A 103 -124.43 -109.56 49.35
CA LEU A 103 -123.50 -110.45 50.06
C LEU A 103 -123.91 -110.75 51.52
N ARG A 104 -124.68 -109.86 52.15
CA ARG A 104 -125.22 -110.05 53.51
C ARG A 104 -126.31 -111.13 53.61
N ILE A 105 -127.00 -111.46 52.52
CA ILE A 105 -128.23 -112.27 52.53
C ILE A 105 -128.07 -113.59 51.73
N ILE A 106 -127.11 -113.65 50.80
CA ILE A 106 -126.89 -114.77 49.88
C ILE A 106 -126.08 -115.93 50.52
N GLY A 107 -126.34 -117.16 50.08
CA GLY A 107 -125.61 -118.38 50.49
C GLY A 107 -124.20 -118.49 49.89
N GLU A 108 -123.32 -119.26 50.54
CA GLU A 108 -121.87 -119.23 50.33
C GLU A 108 -121.44 -119.48 48.87
N ASP A 109 -122.04 -120.46 48.20
CA ASP A 109 -121.76 -120.80 46.78
C ASP A 109 -121.98 -119.64 45.81
N LYS A 110 -122.99 -118.79 46.08
CA LYS A 110 -123.34 -117.65 45.22
C LYS A 110 -122.58 -116.36 45.57
N LYS A 111 -121.97 -116.27 46.76
CA LYS A 111 -121.12 -115.12 47.12
C LYS A 111 -119.90 -115.01 46.21
N HIS A 112 -119.33 -116.16 45.80
CA HIS A 112 -118.21 -116.19 44.86
C HIS A 112 -118.57 -115.56 43.50
N GLU A 113 -119.80 -115.76 43.01
CA GLU A 113 -120.27 -115.17 41.74
C GLU A 113 -120.35 -113.64 41.82
N VAL A 114 -120.95 -113.11 42.89
CA VAL A 114 -121.04 -111.65 43.14
C VAL A 114 -119.65 -111.03 43.29
N LEU A 115 -118.74 -111.70 44.01
CA LEU A 115 -117.37 -111.22 44.18
C LEU A 115 -116.54 -111.27 42.88
N SER A 116 -116.77 -112.26 42.00
CA SER A 116 -116.15 -112.28 40.67
C SER A 116 -116.67 -111.12 39.83
N LYS A 117 -118.00 -110.99 39.67
CA LYS A 117 -118.62 -109.89 38.92
C LYS A 117 -118.15 -108.51 39.42
N LEU A 118 -118.03 -108.34 40.74
CA LEU A 118 -117.52 -107.10 41.34
C LEU A 118 -116.03 -106.83 41.04
N LYS A 119 -115.20 -107.88 41.01
CA LYS A 119 -113.79 -107.77 40.60
C LYS A 119 -113.67 -107.41 39.11
N ASP A 120 -114.48 -108.06 38.28
CA ASP A 120 -114.41 -107.92 36.81
C ASP A 120 -114.91 -106.52 36.38
N ILE A 121 -116.01 -106.01 36.95
CA ILE A 121 -116.47 -104.62 36.69
C ILE A 121 -115.53 -103.56 37.27
N LYS A 122 -114.88 -103.83 38.41
CA LYS A 122 -113.85 -102.94 38.96
C LYS A 122 -112.65 -102.84 38.03
N ALA A 123 -112.17 -103.96 37.50
CA ALA A 123 -111.08 -103.98 36.54
C ALA A 123 -111.44 -103.23 35.23
N LEU A 124 -112.67 -103.43 34.72
CA LEU A 124 -113.17 -102.69 33.56
C LEU A 124 -113.28 -101.18 33.82
N TRP A 125 -113.66 -100.78 35.03
CA TRP A 125 -113.68 -99.36 35.42
C TRP A 125 -112.27 -98.77 35.46
N GLU A 126 -111.31 -99.45 36.11
CA GLU A 126 -109.91 -99.03 36.18
C GLU A 126 -109.29 -98.91 34.78
N GLU A 127 -109.53 -99.89 33.89
CA GLU A 127 -109.13 -99.84 32.48
C GLU A 127 -109.77 -98.64 31.75
N THR A 128 -111.06 -98.40 31.96
CA THR A 128 -111.79 -97.29 31.33
C THR A 128 -111.29 -95.93 31.80
N ALA A 129 -111.08 -95.72 33.11
CA ALA A 129 -110.58 -94.47 33.67
C ALA A 129 -109.12 -94.18 33.23
N ILE A 130 -108.28 -95.22 33.16
CA ILE A 130 -106.93 -95.13 32.57
C ILE A 130 -107.04 -94.76 31.09
N TYR A 131 -107.96 -95.35 30.33
CA TYR A 131 -108.10 -95.05 28.90
C TYR A 131 -108.62 -93.63 28.64
N ILE A 132 -109.60 -93.14 29.41
CA ILE A 132 -110.07 -91.74 29.39
C ILE A 132 -108.87 -90.80 29.56
N THR A 133 -108.09 -91.01 30.63
CA THR A 133 -106.96 -90.15 30.97
C THR A 133 -105.86 -90.21 29.91
N HIS A 134 -105.46 -91.42 29.50
CA HIS A 134 -104.40 -91.61 28.50
C HIS A 134 -104.75 -91.00 27.14
N CYS A 135 -105.95 -91.29 26.63
CA CYS A 135 -106.41 -90.79 25.34
C CYS A 135 -106.45 -89.26 25.30
N HIS A 136 -107.08 -88.65 26.32
CA HIS A 136 -107.17 -87.19 26.44
C HIS A 136 -105.79 -86.54 26.54
N SER A 137 -104.94 -86.97 27.50
CA SER A 137 -103.60 -86.40 27.68
C SER A 137 -102.71 -86.58 26.46
N ARG A 138 -102.85 -87.69 25.71
CA ARG A 138 -102.09 -87.93 24.48
C ARG A 138 -102.47 -86.95 23.36
N ILE A 139 -103.77 -86.66 23.20
CA ILE A 139 -104.27 -85.71 22.20
C ILE A 139 -103.95 -84.27 22.60
N GLU A 140 -104.17 -83.93 23.87
CA GLU A 140 -103.84 -82.63 24.47
C GLU A 140 -102.36 -82.29 24.27
N TRP A 141 -101.46 -83.22 24.61
CA TRP A 141 -100.02 -83.02 24.46
C TRP A 141 -99.60 -82.80 23.00
N VAL A 142 -100.16 -83.55 22.04
CA VAL A 142 -99.87 -83.33 20.60
C VAL A 142 -100.37 -81.97 20.14
N TRP A 143 -101.57 -81.58 20.56
CA TRP A 143 -102.17 -80.30 20.17
C TRP A 143 -101.40 -79.11 20.76
N LEU A 144 -101.01 -79.17 22.04
CA LEU A 144 -100.18 -78.16 22.70
C LEU A 144 -98.81 -78.06 22.04
N HIS A 145 -98.09 -79.17 21.87
CA HIS A 145 -96.76 -79.17 21.26
C HIS A 145 -96.77 -78.64 19.81
N TRP A 146 -97.80 -78.98 19.01
CA TRP A 146 -98.00 -78.39 17.68
C TRP A 146 -98.33 -76.88 17.75
N SER A 147 -99.00 -76.41 18.81
CA SER A 147 -99.27 -74.98 19.02
C SER A 147 -97.99 -74.19 19.30
N GLU A 148 -97.13 -74.74 20.17
CA GLU A 148 -95.84 -74.16 20.52
C GLU A 148 -94.90 -74.10 19.31
N TYR A 149 -94.84 -75.19 18.53
CA TYR A 149 -94.10 -75.25 17.27
C TYR A 149 -94.54 -74.16 16.28
N LEU A 150 -95.85 -74.02 16.03
CA LEU A 150 -96.35 -73.01 15.10
C LEU A 150 -95.98 -71.59 15.54
N LYS A 151 -96.07 -71.30 16.84
CA LYS A 151 -95.64 -70.01 17.38
C LYS A 151 -94.14 -69.76 17.16
N ALA A 152 -93.29 -70.75 17.42
CA ALA A 152 -91.85 -70.63 17.20
C ALA A 152 -91.47 -70.52 15.71
N GLN A 153 -92.24 -71.18 14.83
CA GLN A 153 -92.16 -71.04 13.38
C GLN A 153 -92.54 -69.62 12.93
N ASP A 154 -93.63 -69.05 13.43
CA ASP A 154 -94.07 -67.68 13.11
C ASP A 154 -93.04 -66.64 13.57
N GLU A 155 -92.48 -66.79 14.78
CA GLU A 155 -91.40 -65.94 15.30
C GLU A 155 -90.12 -66.03 14.44
N PHE A 156 -89.77 -67.22 13.95
CA PHE A 156 -88.64 -67.42 13.05
C PHE A 156 -88.86 -66.81 11.66
N TYR A 157 -90.06 -66.95 11.08
CA TYR A 157 -90.39 -66.30 9.79
C TYR A 157 -90.47 -64.77 9.91
N ALA A 158 -90.95 -64.24 11.03
CA ALA A 158 -90.89 -62.80 11.30
C ALA A 158 -89.43 -62.30 11.37
N TRP A 159 -88.52 -63.07 11.98
CA TRP A 159 -87.09 -62.76 11.95
C TRP A 159 -86.49 -62.84 10.54
N ILE A 160 -86.79 -63.89 9.76
CA ILE A 160 -86.40 -64.02 8.34
C ILE A 160 -86.83 -62.78 7.54
N HIS A 161 -88.08 -62.35 7.70
CA HIS A 161 -88.60 -61.19 6.99
C HIS A 161 -87.85 -59.90 7.37
N ASN A 162 -87.68 -59.63 8.68
CA ASN A 162 -86.97 -58.46 9.18
C ASN A 162 -85.50 -58.44 8.71
N MET A 163 -84.82 -59.58 8.70
CA MET A 163 -83.44 -59.67 8.23
C MET A 163 -83.34 -59.51 6.71
N ARG A 164 -84.28 -60.05 5.93
CA ARG A 164 -84.36 -59.84 4.48
C ARG A 164 -84.53 -58.35 4.15
N VAL A 165 -85.46 -57.65 4.80
CA VAL A 165 -85.66 -56.20 4.64
C VAL A 165 -84.44 -55.38 5.10
N THR A 166 -83.69 -55.85 6.09
CA THR A 166 -82.44 -55.20 6.54
C THR A 166 -81.30 -55.34 5.52
N LEU A 167 -81.27 -56.44 4.76
CA LEU A 167 -80.24 -56.73 3.76
C LEU A 167 -80.59 -56.28 2.33
N GLU A 168 -81.88 -56.03 2.04
CA GLU A 168 -82.42 -55.64 0.73
C GLU A 168 -81.85 -54.33 0.15
N PRO A 169 -81.61 -53.24 0.91
CA PRO A 169 -81.04 -52.02 0.34
C PRO A 169 -79.59 -52.21 -0.09
N ASP A 170 -79.21 -51.72 -1.26
CA ASP A 170 -77.83 -51.73 -1.76
C ASP A 170 -76.84 -51.09 -0.75
N ILE A 171 -75.55 -51.41 -0.90
CA ILE A 171 -74.51 -50.81 -0.05
C ILE A 171 -74.34 -49.33 -0.40
N GLU A 172 -74.77 -48.45 0.49
CA GLU A 172 -74.54 -47.00 0.37
C GLU A 172 -73.03 -46.68 0.34
N LEU A 173 -72.59 -46.04 -0.75
CA LEU A 173 -71.20 -45.61 -0.90
C LEU A 173 -70.85 -44.52 0.13
N GLN A 174 -69.82 -44.76 0.94
CA GLN A 174 -69.44 -43.87 2.03
C GLN A 174 -68.35 -42.85 1.65
N LEU A 175 -68.20 -41.81 2.47
CA LEU A 175 -67.21 -40.73 2.31
C LEU A 175 -65.76 -41.20 2.49
N GLY A 176 -65.45 -41.85 3.61
CA GLY A 176 -64.09 -42.16 4.01
C GLY A 176 -63.88 -43.62 4.40
N LEU A 177 -62.65 -43.93 4.83
CA LEU A 177 -62.28 -45.28 5.28
C LEU A 177 -63.02 -45.69 6.58
N LYS A 178 -63.19 -44.74 7.53
CA LYS A 178 -63.78 -45.03 8.85
C LYS A 178 -65.24 -45.46 8.74
N GLU A 179 -65.97 -44.82 7.84
CA GLU A 179 -67.38 -45.06 7.59
C GLU A 179 -67.58 -46.44 6.90
N LYS A 180 -66.68 -46.80 5.96
CA LYS A 180 -66.63 -48.14 5.35
C LYS A 180 -66.28 -49.24 6.36
N GLN A 181 -65.29 -49.00 7.23
CA GLN A 181 -64.95 -49.90 8.34
C GLN A 181 -66.14 -50.09 9.29
N TRP A 182 -66.90 -49.03 9.58
CA TRP A 182 -68.13 -49.11 10.38
C TRP A 182 -69.21 -49.95 9.69
N GLN A 183 -69.47 -49.75 8.40
CA GLN A 183 -70.39 -50.59 7.62
C GLN A 183 -69.97 -52.07 7.62
N LEU A 184 -68.68 -52.35 7.43
CA LEU A 184 -68.14 -53.72 7.49
C LEU A 184 -68.40 -54.36 8.86
N ASN A 185 -68.06 -53.66 9.94
CA ASN A 185 -68.31 -54.14 11.31
C ASN A 185 -69.80 -54.38 11.57
N HIS A 186 -70.68 -53.50 11.08
CA HIS A 186 -72.13 -53.67 11.20
C HIS A 186 -72.62 -54.90 10.40
N ALA A 187 -72.18 -55.08 9.16
CA ALA A 187 -72.51 -56.27 8.36
C ALA A 187 -71.97 -57.58 8.98
N GLN A 188 -70.80 -57.52 9.64
CA GLN A 188 -70.24 -58.65 10.38
C GLN A 188 -71.11 -59.04 11.59
N VAL A 189 -71.70 -58.06 12.29
CA VAL A 189 -72.68 -58.31 13.36
C VAL A 189 -73.94 -58.96 12.79
N LEU A 190 -74.52 -58.42 11.70
CA LEU A 190 -75.70 -59.01 11.06
C LEU A 190 -75.45 -60.45 10.58
N LEU A 191 -74.26 -60.74 10.03
CA LEU A 191 -73.88 -62.11 9.65
C LEU A 191 -73.77 -63.03 10.87
N ASN A 192 -73.20 -62.57 11.99
CA ASN A 192 -73.18 -63.36 13.22
C ASN A 192 -74.60 -63.60 13.77
N ASP A 193 -75.49 -62.61 13.71
CA ASP A 193 -76.88 -62.76 14.12
C ASP A 193 -77.61 -63.81 13.26
N VAL A 194 -77.37 -63.84 11.94
CA VAL A 194 -77.86 -64.89 11.04
C VAL A 194 -77.30 -66.25 11.41
N LEU A 195 -75.98 -66.38 11.54
CA LEU A 195 -75.33 -67.65 11.89
C LEU A 195 -75.81 -68.20 13.25
N ASN A 196 -76.08 -67.33 14.22
CA ASN A 196 -76.64 -67.73 15.52
C ASN A 196 -78.05 -68.33 15.42
N GLN A 197 -78.85 -67.94 14.42
CA GLN A 197 -80.19 -68.52 14.20
C GLN A 197 -80.17 -69.92 13.57
N SER A 198 -79.03 -70.41 13.06
CA SER A 198 -78.89 -71.79 12.56
C SER A 198 -79.32 -72.83 13.61
N VAL A 199 -79.04 -72.59 14.89
CA VAL A 199 -79.41 -73.48 16.01
C VAL A 199 -80.93 -73.53 16.19
N LEU A 200 -81.62 -72.41 16.02
CA LEU A 200 -83.09 -72.37 16.08
C LEU A 200 -83.70 -73.05 14.85
N LEU A 201 -83.13 -72.84 13.66
CA LEU A 201 -83.54 -73.51 12.43
C LEU A 201 -83.47 -75.04 12.57
N GLU A 202 -82.31 -75.60 12.93
CA GLU A 202 -82.18 -77.07 13.03
C GLU A 202 -83.11 -77.65 14.10
N ARG A 203 -83.29 -76.97 15.25
CA ARG A 203 -84.29 -77.39 16.24
C ARG A 203 -85.72 -77.38 15.69
N LEU A 204 -86.12 -76.34 14.96
CA LEU A 204 -87.44 -76.27 14.31
C LEU A 204 -87.61 -77.37 13.25
N LEU A 205 -86.55 -77.74 12.53
CA LEU A 205 -86.60 -78.82 11.55
C LEU A 205 -86.73 -80.20 12.22
N GLU A 206 -86.01 -80.45 13.32
CA GLU A 206 -86.15 -81.66 14.14
C GLU A 206 -87.55 -81.78 14.77
N GLU A 207 -88.05 -80.70 15.38
CA GLU A 207 -89.41 -80.64 15.95
C GLU A 207 -90.48 -80.84 14.88
N ALA A 208 -90.32 -80.25 13.68
CA ALA A 208 -91.22 -80.44 12.55
C ALA A 208 -91.25 -81.90 12.05
N ALA A 209 -90.09 -82.54 11.89
CA ALA A 209 -90.00 -83.94 11.49
C ALA A 209 -90.63 -84.88 12.52
N SER A 210 -90.38 -84.63 13.81
CA SER A 210 -91.00 -85.34 14.92
C SER A 210 -92.53 -85.19 14.90
N LEU A 211 -93.05 -83.96 14.80
CA LEU A 211 -94.48 -83.67 14.70
C LEU A 211 -95.10 -84.34 13.47
N PHE A 212 -94.49 -84.20 12.29
CA PHE A 212 -94.98 -84.80 11.04
C PHE A 212 -95.14 -86.32 11.16
N SER A 213 -94.19 -87.01 11.78
CA SER A 213 -94.29 -88.46 12.00
C SER A 213 -95.50 -88.88 12.85
N ARG A 214 -95.99 -87.98 13.72
CA ARG A 214 -97.08 -88.23 14.69
C ARG A 214 -98.45 -87.75 14.23
N ILE A 215 -98.50 -86.69 13.42
CA ILE A 215 -99.75 -86.07 12.93
C ILE A 215 -100.01 -86.31 11.44
N GLY A 216 -98.96 -86.45 10.62
CA GLY A 216 -99.08 -86.65 9.16
C GLY A 216 -99.77 -85.51 8.40
N ASP A 217 -99.70 -84.29 8.92
CA ASP A 217 -100.32 -83.10 8.31
C ASP A 217 -99.35 -82.37 7.36
N PRO A 218 -99.79 -81.95 6.16
CA PRO A 218 -98.93 -81.26 5.19
C PRO A 218 -98.28 -79.94 5.67
N SER A 219 -98.83 -79.27 6.69
CA SER A 219 -98.29 -77.97 7.17
C SER A 219 -96.91 -78.05 7.83
N VAL A 220 -96.45 -79.26 8.17
CA VAL A 220 -95.11 -79.50 8.75
C VAL A 220 -94.32 -80.56 7.96
N ASP A 221 -94.71 -80.81 6.71
CA ASP A 221 -94.07 -81.83 5.87
C ASP A 221 -92.64 -81.48 5.46
N ASP A 222 -91.96 -82.45 4.85
CA ASP A 222 -90.60 -82.30 4.34
C ASP A 222 -90.46 -81.17 3.28
N ASN A 223 -91.53 -80.81 2.57
CA ASN A 223 -91.51 -79.68 1.62
C ASN A 223 -91.50 -78.33 2.37
N VAL A 224 -92.32 -78.18 3.42
CA VAL A 224 -92.31 -76.99 4.29
C VAL A 224 -90.95 -76.83 4.96
N GLN A 225 -90.40 -77.92 5.50
CA GLN A 225 -89.06 -77.96 6.11
C GLN A 225 -87.96 -77.55 5.11
N LYS A 226 -88.01 -78.07 3.88
CA LYS A 226 -87.10 -77.68 2.80
C LYS A 226 -87.19 -76.20 2.45
N ARG A 227 -88.40 -75.62 2.34
CA ARG A 227 -88.57 -74.17 2.08
C ARG A 227 -87.97 -73.32 3.19
N MET A 228 -88.26 -73.64 4.45
CA MET A 228 -87.69 -72.93 5.61
C MET A 228 -86.15 -72.92 5.58
N ARG A 229 -85.53 -74.06 5.23
CA ARG A 229 -84.07 -74.16 5.07
C ARG A 229 -83.56 -73.29 3.90
N VAL A 230 -84.24 -73.27 2.76
CA VAL A 230 -83.85 -72.47 1.59
C VAL A 230 -83.95 -70.97 1.89
N GLU A 231 -85.03 -70.50 2.50
CA GLU A 231 -85.23 -69.09 2.83
C GLU A 231 -84.18 -68.55 3.82
N TYR A 232 -83.78 -69.37 4.80
CA TYR A 232 -82.65 -69.06 5.67
C TYR A 232 -81.32 -69.01 4.89
N GLN A 233 -81.06 -70.00 4.01
CA GLN A 233 -79.82 -70.06 3.23
C GLN A 233 -79.68 -68.89 2.25
N GLU A 234 -80.77 -68.35 1.70
CA GLU A 234 -80.76 -67.12 0.90
C GLU A 234 -80.23 -65.92 1.70
N ILE A 235 -80.75 -65.73 2.93
CA ILE A 235 -80.35 -64.65 3.83
C ILE A 235 -78.90 -64.82 4.28
N GLU A 236 -78.49 -66.04 4.62
CA GLU A 236 -77.09 -66.35 4.96
C GLU A 236 -76.14 -66.00 3.81
N GLN A 237 -76.49 -66.41 2.58
CA GLN A 237 -75.69 -66.11 1.39
C GLN A 237 -75.64 -64.61 1.09
N GLU A 238 -76.72 -63.86 1.29
CA GLU A 238 -76.74 -62.40 1.11
C GLU A 238 -75.88 -61.69 2.16
N ALA A 239 -76.05 -62.02 3.45
CA ALA A 239 -75.23 -61.47 4.53
C ALA A 239 -73.73 -61.75 4.30
N GLN A 240 -73.38 -62.99 3.91
CA GLN A 240 -72.02 -63.36 3.54
C GLN A 240 -71.50 -62.58 2.31
N ARG A 241 -72.33 -62.37 1.28
CA ARG A 241 -71.96 -61.59 0.08
C ARG A 241 -71.70 -60.13 0.45
N ARG A 242 -72.57 -59.51 1.26
CA ARG A 242 -72.43 -58.14 1.75
C ARG A 242 -71.14 -57.95 2.56
N VAL A 243 -70.82 -58.86 3.49
CA VAL A 243 -69.56 -58.84 4.26
C VAL A 243 -68.34 -59.00 3.35
N LYS A 244 -68.35 -59.97 2.41
CA LYS A 244 -67.24 -60.18 1.46
C LYS A 244 -66.97 -58.94 0.60
N LEU A 245 -68.03 -58.26 0.14
CA LEU A 245 -67.93 -57.04 -0.67
C LEU A 245 -67.42 -55.85 0.15
N LEU A 246 -67.99 -55.60 1.33
CA LEU A 246 -67.54 -54.54 2.24
C LEU A 246 -66.09 -54.75 2.70
N ALA A 247 -65.68 -56.00 2.95
CA ALA A 247 -64.30 -56.33 3.32
C ALA A 247 -63.32 -56.02 2.20
N LYS A 248 -63.67 -56.36 0.95
CA LYS A 248 -62.87 -56.00 -0.23
C LYS A 248 -62.75 -54.47 -0.38
N ILE A 249 -63.88 -53.76 -0.39
CA ILE A 249 -63.93 -52.29 -0.57
C ILE A 249 -63.14 -51.57 0.53
N THR A 250 -63.28 -52.02 1.78
CA THR A 250 -62.56 -51.46 2.92
C THR A 250 -61.07 -51.70 2.78
N LYS A 251 -60.64 -52.94 2.49
CA LYS A 251 -59.23 -53.29 2.30
C LYS A 251 -58.57 -52.51 1.17
N GLU A 252 -59.24 -52.35 0.02
CA GLU A 252 -58.70 -51.56 -1.10
C GLU A 252 -58.47 -50.08 -0.69
N HIS A 253 -59.32 -49.53 0.18
CA HIS A 253 -59.13 -48.19 0.75
C HIS A 253 -58.05 -48.15 1.86
N GLU A 254 -57.91 -49.20 2.68
CA GLU A 254 -56.82 -49.33 3.66
C GLU A 254 -55.45 -49.37 2.97
N ASP A 255 -55.31 -50.23 1.96
CA ASP A 255 -54.10 -50.35 1.15
C ASP A 255 -53.76 -49.01 0.48
N TYR A 256 -54.74 -48.30 -0.10
CA TYR A 256 -54.54 -46.93 -0.62
C TYR A 256 -54.06 -45.96 0.46
N SER A 257 -54.73 -45.90 1.62
CA SER A 257 -54.39 -44.99 2.72
C SER A 257 -52.98 -45.24 3.27
N ILE A 258 -52.53 -46.50 3.32
CA ILE A 258 -51.18 -46.88 3.70
C ILE A 258 -50.16 -46.33 2.69
N HIS A 259 -50.39 -46.52 1.39
CA HIS A 259 -49.48 -46.01 0.34
C HIS A 259 -49.44 -44.48 0.28
N VAL A 260 -50.57 -43.80 0.48
CA VAL A 260 -50.65 -42.33 0.61
C VAL A 260 -49.77 -41.84 1.77
N LYS A 261 -49.93 -42.41 2.97
CA LYS A 261 -49.12 -42.05 4.15
C LYS A 261 -47.63 -42.31 3.94
N GLN A 262 -47.26 -43.39 3.26
CA GLN A 262 -45.87 -43.66 2.89
C GLN A 262 -45.31 -42.58 1.94
N LEU A 263 -46.08 -42.16 0.93
CA LEU A 263 -45.68 -41.09 0.02
C LEU A 263 -45.58 -39.74 0.74
N GLN A 264 -46.56 -39.37 1.56
CA GLN A 264 -46.55 -38.15 2.39
C GLN A 264 -45.33 -38.12 3.32
N THR A 265 -45.05 -39.21 4.03
CA THR A 265 -43.91 -39.30 4.96
C THR A 265 -42.58 -39.13 4.23
N TRP A 266 -42.42 -39.76 3.05
CA TRP A 266 -41.22 -39.60 2.24
C TRP A 266 -41.12 -38.18 1.63
N LEU A 267 -42.22 -37.60 1.13
CA LEU A 267 -42.25 -36.24 0.58
C LEU A 267 -41.79 -35.21 1.62
N ASN A 268 -42.29 -35.31 2.85
CA ASN A 268 -41.88 -34.43 3.95
C ASN A 268 -40.38 -34.58 4.23
N GLY A 269 -39.90 -35.79 4.47
CA GLY A 269 -38.47 -36.04 4.74
C GLY A 269 -37.54 -35.71 3.56
N ALA A 270 -37.99 -35.83 2.32
CA ALA A 270 -37.25 -35.41 1.13
C ALA A 270 -37.23 -33.88 0.98
N THR A 271 -38.33 -33.20 1.31
CA THR A 271 -38.42 -31.73 1.33
C THR A 271 -37.53 -31.15 2.42
N GLU A 272 -37.49 -31.74 3.62
CA GLU A 272 -36.56 -31.36 4.70
C GLU A 272 -35.09 -31.52 4.27
N LYS A 273 -34.74 -32.66 3.64
CA LYS A 273 -33.40 -32.88 3.09
C LYS A 273 -33.03 -31.86 2.01
N LEU A 274 -33.95 -31.55 1.09
CA LEU A 274 -33.75 -30.51 0.08
C LEU A 274 -33.54 -29.13 0.71
N ASN A 275 -34.39 -28.74 1.67
CA ASN A 275 -34.27 -27.48 2.39
C ASN A 275 -32.91 -27.35 3.12
N SER A 276 -32.37 -28.46 3.66
CA SER A 276 -31.03 -28.47 4.27
C SER A 276 -29.87 -28.37 3.27
N CYS A 277 -30.11 -28.67 1.98
CA CYS A 277 -29.17 -28.40 0.89
C CYS A 277 -29.21 -26.92 0.48
N ILE A 278 -30.43 -26.38 0.27
CA ILE A 278 -30.67 -24.98 -0.14
C ILE A 278 -30.15 -23.99 0.92
N GLY A 279 -30.34 -24.28 2.20
CA GLY A 279 -29.93 -23.39 3.30
C GLY A 279 -28.43 -23.09 3.32
N GLU A 280 -28.09 -21.81 3.45
CA GLU A 280 -26.69 -21.32 3.53
C GLU A 280 -25.98 -21.74 4.82
N ALA A 281 -26.72 -22.01 5.90
CA ALA A 281 -26.19 -22.31 7.22
C ALA A 281 -25.50 -23.70 7.35
N THR A 282 -25.67 -24.62 6.39
CA THR A 282 -25.02 -25.93 6.43
C THR A 282 -23.58 -25.86 5.90
N LYS A 283 -22.60 -25.98 6.82
CA LYS A 283 -21.14 -26.11 6.54
C LYS A 283 -20.73 -27.33 5.70
N SER A 284 -21.68 -28.05 5.10
CA SER A 284 -21.39 -29.21 4.24
C SER A 284 -20.91 -28.75 2.86
N SER A 285 -19.80 -29.35 2.40
CA SER A 285 -19.28 -29.14 1.04
C SER A 285 -20.38 -29.30 -0.02
N ALA A 286 -20.30 -28.51 -1.09
CA ALA A 286 -21.18 -28.62 -2.25
C ALA A 286 -21.24 -30.06 -2.80
N GLU A 287 -20.15 -30.83 -2.69
CA GLU A 287 -20.10 -32.24 -3.09
C GLU A 287 -20.97 -33.15 -2.22
N HIS A 288 -21.04 -32.90 -0.90
CA HIS A 288 -21.96 -33.61 0.00
C HIS A 288 -23.42 -33.25 -0.28
N LYS A 289 -23.71 -31.96 -0.56
CA LYS A 289 -25.05 -31.50 -0.94
C LYS A 289 -25.49 -32.12 -2.28
N LEU A 290 -24.62 -32.14 -3.29
CA LEU A 290 -24.85 -32.83 -4.58
C LEU A 290 -25.09 -34.33 -4.42
N LYS A 291 -24.36 -35.00 -3.52
CA LYS A 291 -24.60 -36.43 -3.22
C LYS A 291 -26.00 -36.64 -2.63
N ALA A 292 -26.44 -35.78 -1.70
CA ALA A 292 -27.78 -35.87 -1.11
C ALA A 292 -28.89 -35.66 -2.15
N LEU A 293 -28.74 -34.66 -3.02
CA LEU A 293 -29.69 -34.41 -4.13
C LEU A 293 -29.73 -35.58 -5.12
N LYS A 294 -28.59 -36.20 -5.44
CA LYS A 294 -28.56 -37.39 -6.31
C LYS A 294 -29.30 -38.59 -5.71
N GLU A 295 -29.29 -38.77 -4.39
CA GLU A 295 -30.14 -39.79 -3.75
C GLU A 295 -31.63 -39.39 -3.82
N ILE A 296 -31.99 -38.12 -3.59
CA ILE A 296 -33.38 -37.63 -3.78
C ILE A 296 -33.84 -37.85 -5.23
N THR A 297 -32.99 -37.57 -6.22
CA THR A 297 -33.26 -37.77 -7.66
C THR A 297 -33.40 -39.25 -8.06
N LYS A 298 -32.74 -40.19 -7.34
CA LYS A 298 -33.00 -41.63 -7.49
C LYS A 298 -34.35 -42.00 -6.89
N ASP A 299 -34.61 -41.58 -5.65
CA ASP A 299 -35.87 -41.86 -4.95
C ASP A 299 -37.08 -41.29 -5.71
N LEU A 300 -36.98 -40.07 -6.27
CA LEU A 300 -38.00 -39.44 -7.11
C LEU A 300 -38.45 -40.35 -8.27
N LYS A 301 -37.57 -41.19 -8.84
CA LYS A 301 -37.93 -42.18 -9.88
C LYS A 301 -38.71 -43.37 -9.33
N ILE A 302 -38.45 -43.76 -8.07
CA ILE A 302 -39.17 -44.83 -7.36
C ILE A 302 -40.55 -44.31 -6.92
N TYR A 303 -40.59 -43.15 -6.25
CA TYR A 303 -41.84 -42.56 -5.77
C TYR A 303 -42.72 -42.04 -6.91
N GLY A 304 -42.16 -41.62 -8.06
CA GLY A 304 -42.94 -41.37 -9.27
C GLY A 304 -43.62 -42.63 -9.85
N LYS A 305 -43.03 -43.83 -9.68
CA LYS A 305 -43.71 -45.10 -10.01
C LYS A 305 -44.77 -45.46 -8.97
N LYS A 306 -44.50 -45.22 -7.68
CA LYS A 306 -45.49 -45.39 -6.61
C LYS A 306 -46.69 -44.46 -6.78
N LEU A 307 -46.49 -43.21 -7.22
CA LEU A 307 -47.58 -42.27 -7.51
C LEU A 307 -48.48 -42.80 -8.64
N LYS A 308 -47.91 -43.34 -9.74
CA LYS A 308 -48.71 -43.98 -10.79
C LYS A 308 -49.48 -45.23 -10.31
N HIS A 309 -48.91 -45.97 -9.36
CA HIS A 309 -49.63 -47.07 -8.72
C HIS A 309 -50.78 -46.56 -7.84
N LEU A 310 -50.55 -45.49 -7.07
CA LEU A 310 -51.56 -44.78 -6.30
C LEU A 310 -52.67 -44.19 -7.19
N GLU A 311 -52.36 -43.61 -8.34
CA GLU A 311 -53.36 -43.17 -9.33
C GLU A 311 -54.27 -44.34 -9.76
N SER A 312 -53.70 -45.51 -10.03
CA SER A 312 -54.45 -46.72 -10.39
C SER A 312 -55.25 -47.33 -9.22
N GLN A 313 -54.74 -47.24 -7.99
CA GLN A 313 -55.48 -47.66 -6.79
C GLN A 313 -56.64 -46.70 -6.49
N CYS A 314 -56.39 -45.39 -6.56
CA CYS A 314 -57.36 -44.34 -6.31
C CYS A 314 -58.58 -44.48 -7.22
N ALA A 315 -58.36 -44.74 -8.52
CA ALA A 315 -59.45 -44.99 -9.48
C ALA A 315 -60.41 -46.11 -9.02
N LYS A 316 -59.88 -47.25 -8.55
CA LYS A 316 -60.69 -48.40 -8.05
C LYS A 316 -61.41 -48.10 -6.74
N VAL A 317 -60.76 -47.38 -5.83
CA VAL A 317 -61.37 -47.01 -4.55
C VAL A 317 -62.47 -45.98 -4.77
N ILE A 318 -62.29 -45.04 -5.71
CA ILE A 318 -63.27 -44.02 -6.10
C ILE A 318 -64.57 -44.65 -6.62
N GLU A 319 -64.50 -45.71 -7.43
CA GLU A 319 -65.70 -46.47 -7.88
C GLU A 319 -66.56 -46.96 -6.71
N ASN A 320 -65.94 -47.19 -5.54
CA ASN A 320 -66.59 -47.69 -4.33
C ASN A 320 -66.60 -46.63 -3.20
N THR A 321 -66.63 -45.34 -3.56
CA THR A 321 -66.66 -44.19 -2.65
C THR A 321 -67.77 -43.22 -3.08
N SER A 322 -68.39 -42.52 -2.12
CA SER A 322 -69.36 -41.45 -2.45
C SER A 322 -68.73 -40.39 -3.36
N PRO A 323 -69.51 -39.66 -4.18
CA PRO A 323 -68.98 -38.64 -5.10
C PRO A 323 -68.11 -37.57 -4.41
N LEU A 324 -68.52 -37.10 -3.22
CA LEU A 324 -67.77 -36.12 -2.43
C LEU A 324 -66.47 -36.72 -1.85
N GLY A 325 -66.50 -37.96 -1.37
CA GLY A 325 -65.29 -38.66 -0.92
C GLY A 325 -64.31 -38.87 -2.08
N ALA A 326 -64.82 -39.20 -3.26
CA ALA A 326 -64.02 -39.35 -4.47
C ALA A 326 -63.38 -38.04 -4.95
N GLU A 327 -64.04 -36.89 -4.78
CA GLU A 327 -63.48 -35.56 -5.03
C GLU A 327 -62.31 -35.27 -4.07
N ILE A 328 -62.52 -35.45 -2.77
CA ILE A 328 -61.48 -35.28 -1.73
C ILE A 328 -60.25 -36.17 -2.01
N MET A 329 -60.46 -37.42 -2.43
CA MET A 329 -59.37 -38.34 -2.78
C MET A 329 -58.59 -37.91 -4.03
N LYS A 330 -59.26 -37.32 -5.03
CA LYS A 330 -58.59 -36.76 -6.22
C LYS A 330 -57.77 -35.52 -5.85
N ASP A 331 -58.32 -34.64 -5.03
CA ASP A 331 -57.62 -33.44 -4.57
C ASP A 331 -56.39 -33.77 -3.73
N GLU A 332 -56.47 -34.74 -2.81
CA GLU A 332 -55.31 -35.23 -2.05
C GLU A 332 -54.23 -35.79 -3.00
N LEU A 333 -54.63 -36.62 -3.97
CA LEU A 333 -53.70 -37.22 -4.93
C LEU A 333 -53.04 -36.18 -5.84
N GLU A 334 -53.79 -35.16 -6.26
CA GLU A 334 -53.29 -34.06 -7.08
C GLU A 334 -52.35 -33.14 -6.28
N GLU A 335 -52.59 -32.93 -4.98
CA GLU A 335 -51.65 -32.21 -4.11
C GLU A 335 -50.35 -33.01 -3.87
N LEU A 336 -50.45 -34.33 -3.72
CA LEU A 336 -49.28 -35.22 -3.67
C LEU A 336 -48.48 -35.22 -4.99
N ARG A 337 -49.17 -35.07 -6.12
CA ARG A 337 -48.54 -34.91 -7.43
C ARG A 337 -47.82 -33.56 -7.53
N LYS A 338 -48.49 -32.45 -7.21
CA LYS A 338 -47.91 -31.09 -7.24
C LYS A 338 -46.70 -30.97 -6.32
N THR A 339 -46.77 -31.51 -5.11
CA THR A 339 -45.64 -31.51 -4.17
C THR A 339 -44.46 -32.36 -4.68
N LEU A 340 -44.71 -33.52 -5.31
CA LEU A 340 -43.67 -34.33 -5.96
C LEU A 340 -43.03 -33.61 -7.16
N GLU A 341 -43.84 -32.97 -8.01
CA GLU A 341 -43.35 -32.21 -9.17
C GLU A 341 -42.55 -30.97 -8.74
N LYS A 342 -43.01 -30.24 -7.71
CA LYS A 342 -42.29 -29.13 -7.08
C LYS A 342 -40.95 -29.56 -6.46
N LEU A 343 -40.94 -30.67 -5.70
CA LEU A 343 -39.73 -31.25 -5.12
C LEU A 343 -38.72 -31.61 -6.21
N ARG A 344 -39.19 -32.17 -7.33
CA ARG A 344 -38.36 -32.52 -8.50
C ARG A 344 -37.76 -31.29 -9.19
N LEU A 345 -38.54 -30.23 -9.38
CA LEU A 345 -38.07 -28.97 -9.97
C LEU A 345 -36.97 -28.36 -9.10
N LEU A 346 -37.27 -28.09 -7.82
CA LEU A 346 -36.33 -27.46 -6.88
C LEU A 346 -35.06 -28.29 -6.66
N SER A 347 -35.16 -29.63 -6.65
CA SER A 347 -33.98 -30.50 -6.56
C SER A 347 -33.08 -30.39 -7.81
N SER A 348 -33.66 -30.21 -8.99
CA SER A 348 -32.91 -30.04 -10.24
C SER A 348 -32.27 -28.66 -10.34
N GLU A 349 -32.97 -27.61 -9.91
CA GLU A 349 -32.45 -26.23 -9.87
C GLU A 349 -31.28 -26.12 -8.88
N GLU A 350 -31.41 -26.73 -7.69
CA GLU A 350 -30.36 -26.74 -6.69
C GLU A 350 -29.18 -27.65 -7.10
N GLU A 351 -29.41 -28.78 -7.79
CA GLU A 351 -28.35 -29.61 -8.35
C GLU A 351 -27.57 -28.82 -9.42
N GLU A 352 -28.24 -28.09 -10.31
CA GLU A 352 -27.57 -27.22 -11.30
C GLU A 352 -26.80 -26.07 -10.63
N ARG A 353 -27.37 -25.43 -9.59
CA ARG A 353 -26.71 -24.35 -8.83
C ARG A 353 -25.44 -24.85 -8.14
N LEU A 354 -25.50 -26.01 -7.47
CA LEU A 354 -24.35 -26.59 -6.80
C LEU A 354 -23.31 -27.14 -7.78
N LEU A 355 -23.70 -27.65 -8.95
CA LEU A 355 -22.78 -28.01 -10.03
C LEU A 355 -22.02 -26.78 -10.55
N LYS A 356 -22.70 -25.63 -10.73
CA LYS A 356 -22.04 -24.36 -11.09
C LYS A 356 -21.05 -23.93 -10.01
N ILE A 357 -21.43 -24.01 -8.73
CA ILE A 357 -20.54 -23.70 -7.60
C ILE A 357 -19.31 -24.63 -7.62
N GLN A 358 -19.50 -25.95 -7.74
CA GLN A 358 -18.40 -26.92 -7.81
C GLN A 358 -17.47 -26.68 -9.02
N GLN A 359 -18.02 -26.27 -10.18
CA GLN A 359 -17.23 -25.87 -11.34
C GLN A 359 -16.42 -24.60 -11.08
N THR A 360 -17.01 -23.56 -10.46
CA THR A 360 -16.27 -22.34 -10.11
C THR A 360 -15.22 -22.58 -9.03
N GLU A 361 -15.48 -23.48 -8.07
CA GLU A 361 -14.57 -23.83 -6.99
C GLU A 361 -13.37 -24.66 -7.51
N SER A 362 -13.61 -25.65 -8.36
CA SER A 362 -12.53 -26.42 -9.00
C SER A 362 -11.74 -25.59 -10.04
N ALA A 363 -12.39 -24.64 -10.73
CA ALA A 363 -11.70 -23.67 -11.57
C ALA A 363 -10.78 -22.76 -10.74
N TYR A 364 -11.29 -22.21 -9.63
CA TYR A 364 -10.48 -21.45 -8.66
C TYR A 364 -9.29 -22.26 -8.15
N GLU A 365 -9.51 -23.50 -7.68
CA GLU A 365 -8.45 -24.35 -7.14
C GLU A 365 -7.40 -24.77 -8.18
N SER A 366 -7.77 -24.90 -9.46
CA SER A 366 -6.82 -25.20 -10.52
C SER A 366 -5.98 -23.98 -10.89
N GLN A 367 -6.60 -22.80 -11.01
CA GLN A 367 -5.91 -21.53 -11.27
C GLN A 367 -5.02 -21.11 -10.09
N ALA A 368 -5.47 -21.30 -8.85
CA ALA A 368 -4.70 -21.04 -7.64
C ALA A 368 -3.49 -21.97 -7.53
N ARG A 369 -3.66 -23.28 -7.79
CA ARG A 369 -2.52 -24.23 -7.85
C ARG A 369 -1.53 -23.88 -8.97
N GLN A 370 -2.01 -23.45 -10.14
CA GLN A 370 -1.13 -23.01 -11.22
C GLN A 370 -0.36 -21.74 -10.84
N LEU A 371 -1.04 -20.72 -10.29
CA LEU A 371 -0.40 -19.49 -9.84
C LEU A 371 0.66 -19.77 -8.77
N GLU A 372 0.34 -20.59 -7.77
CA GLU A 372 1.28 -20.95 -6.71
C GLU A 372 2.51 -21.68 -7.29
N ALA A 373 2.32 -22.59 -8.26
CA ALA A 373 3.43 -23.27 -8.94
C ALA A 373 4.32 -22.31 -9.73
N GLU A 374 3.74 -21.41 -10.55
CA GLU A 374 4.51 -20.39 -11.30
C GLU A 374 5.20 -19.38 -10.36
N VAL A 375 4.60 -19.05 -9.20
CA VAL A 375 5.24 -18.24 -8.14
C VAL A 375 6.45 -18.95 -7.55
N GLN A 376 6.34 -20.25 -7.21
CA GLN A 376 7.46 -21.00 -6.65
C GLN A 376 8.60 -21.21 -7.67
N GLU A 377 8.27 -21.39 -8.96
CA GLU A 377 9.26 -21.43 -10.03
C GLU A 377 10.01 -20.09 -10.15
N LEU A 378 9.29 -18.96 -10.18
CA LEU A 378 9.92 -17.63 -10.19
C LEU A 378 10.80 -17.42 -8.95
N LYS A 379 10.32 -17.75 -7.74
CA LYS A 379 11.13 -17.63 -6.50
C LYS A 379 12.43 -18.44 -6.59
N LYS A 380 12.38 -19.66 -7.13
CA LYS A 380 13.55 -20.52 -7.36
C LYS A 380 14.51 -19.95 -8.41
N ASP A 381 13.99 -19.38 -9.50
CA ASP A 381 14.78 -18.73 -10.55
C ASP A 381 15.49 -17.48 -9.99
N LEU A 382 14.80 -16.67 -9.20
CA LEU A 382 15.36 -15.48 -8.56
C LEU A 382 16.43 -15.84 -7.53
N HIS A 383 16.24 -16.87 -6.70
CA HIS A 383 17.28 -17.33 -5.76
C HIS A 383 18.54 -17.84 -6.48
N ARG A 384 18.38 -18.51 -7.64
CA ARG A 384 19.51 -18.92 -8.48
C ARG A 384 20.26 -17.73 -9.08
N LEU A 385 19.54 -16.68 -9.48
CA LEU A 385 20.15 -15.45 -10.00
C LEU A 385 20.81 -14.61 -8.88
N GLU A 386 20.20 -14.56 -7.70
CA GLU A 386 20.69 -13.83 -6.54
C GLU A 386 21.94 -14.46 -5.92
N SER A 387 21.96 -15.78 -5.72
CA SER A 387 23.16 -16.51 -5.28
C SER A 387 24.33 -16.40 -6.29
N GLY A 388 24.04 -16.12 -7.56
CA GLY A 388 25.05 -15.81 -8.56
C GLY A 388 25.72 -14.45 -8.40
N LEU A 389 25.16 -13.51 -7.61
CA LEU A 389 25.65 -12.14 -7.46
C LEU A 389 26.59 -11.94 -6.27
N ASP A 390 26.76 -12.94 -5.41
CA ASP A 390 27.48 -12.79 -4.14
C ASP A 390 28.98 -12.51 -4.36
N PRO A 391 29.50 -11.35 -3.91
CA PRO A 391 30.90 -10.98 -4.08
C PRO A 391 31.71 -11.44 -2.86
N GLY A 392 32.45 -12.55 -3.00
CA GLY A 392 33.46 -12.90 -2.00
C GLY A 392 34.40 -11.72 -1.70
N GLU A 393 34.68 -11.49 -0.42
CA GLU A 393 35.56 -10.42 0.07
C GLU A 393 37.04 -10.78 -0.15
N VAL A 394 37.53 -10.47 -1.34
CA VAL A 394 38.96 -10.48 -1.71
C VAL A 394 39.24 -9.23 -2.56
N GLU A 395 40.46 -8.68 -2.50
CA GLU A 395 40.89 -7.58 -3.36
C GLU A 395 40.82 -8.00 -4.84
N LYS A 396 40.09 -7.23 -5.66
CA LYS A 396 39.73 -7.65 -7.02
C LYS A 396 40.63 -7.01 -8.05
N ASN A 397 41.21 -7.84 -8.91
CA ASN A 397 41.97 -7.41 -10.06
C ASN A 397 41.06 -6.93 -11.21
N GLU A 398 41.63 -6.27 -12.23
CA GLU A 398 40.87 -5.73 -13.37
C GLU A 398 39.98 -6.80 -14.05
N ASP A 399 40.52 -8.01 -14.28
CA ASP A 399 39.78 -9.13 -14.86
C ASP A 399 38.63 -9.64 -13.98
N GLU A 400 38.74 -9.51 -12.66
CA GLU A 400 37.67 -9.88 -11.72
C GLU A 400 36.52 -8.87 -11.74
N PHE A 401 36.84 -7.58 -11.91
CA PHE A 401 35.81 -6.57 -12.18
C PHE A 401 35.13 -6.76 -13.55
N VAL A 402 35.89 -7.12 -14.59
CA VAL A 402 35.34 -7.39 -15.93
C VAL A 402 34.46 -8.64 -15.93
N THR A 403 34.85 -9.71 -15.23
CA THR A 403 34.02 -10.92 -15.10
C THR A 403 32.78 -10.67 -14.25
N LEU A 404 32.86 -9.92 -13.16
CA LEU A 404 31.69 -9.56 -12.34
C LEU A 404 30.73 -8.62 -13.10
N TRP A 405 31.23 -7.69 -13.91
CA TRP A 405 30.42 -6.85 -14.81
C TRP A 405 29.71 -7.69 -15.89
N LYS A 406 30.41 -8.62 -16.55
CA LYS A 406 29.80 -9.58 -17.50
C LYS A 406 28.73 -10.43 -16.82
N LYS A 407 28.96 -10.89 -15.58
CA LYS A 407 27.99 -11.65 -14.78
C LYS A 407 26.76 -10.81 -14.45
N CYS A 408 26.92 -9.56 -14.00
CA CYS A 408 25.81 -8.63 -13.75
C CYS A 408 25.01 -8.34 -15.04
N ASN A 409 25.66 -8.19 -16.19
CA ASN A 409 24.98 -8.06 -17.48
C ASN A 409 24.14 -9.30 -17.84
N ALA A 410 24.71 -10.51 -17.68
CA ALA A 410 24.00 -11.75 -17.95
C ALA A 410 22.81 -11.94 -17.00
N THR A 411 22.98 -11.66 -15.71
CA THR A 411 21.88 -11.67 -14.72
C THR A 411 20.80 -10.65 -15.07
N ARG A 412 21.17 -9.44 -15.52
CA ARG A 412 20.19 -8.43 -15.96
C ARG A 412 19.39 -8.87 -17.19
N ALA A 413 20.05 -9.53 -18.15
CA ALA A 413 19.38 -10.09 -19.33
C ALA A 413 18.45 -11.25 -18.97
N ALA A 414 18.84 -12.10 -18.02
CA ALA A 414 17.96 -13.15 -17.47
C ALA A 414 16.75 -12.55 -16.74
N LEU A 415 16.94 -11.55 -15.87
CA LEU A 415 15.84 -10.86 -15.20
C LEU A 415 14.86 -10.23 -16.19
N ALA A 416 15.34 -9.64 -17.30
CA ALA A 416 14.49 -9.09 -18.35
C ALA A 416 13.68 -10.16 -19.12
N ALA A 417 14.11 -11.43 -19.14
CA ALA A 417 13.28 -12.53 -19.64
C ALA A 417 12.16 -12.89 -18.64
N GLU A 418 12.47 -12.81 -17.33
CA GLU A 418 11.54 -13.08 -16.23
C GLU A 418 10.46 -12.00 -16.03
N ASP A 419 10.64 -10.76 -16.52
CA ASP A 419 9.59 -9.71 -16.56
C ASP A 419 8.27 -10.25 -17.15
N SER A 420 8.36 -11.07 -18.19
CA SER A 420 7.20 -11.67 -18.86
C SER A 420 6.43 -12.66 -17.96
N LYS A 421 7.12 -13.36 -17.05
CA LYS A 421 6.49 -14.20 -16.02
C LYS A 421 5.89 -13.34 -14.91
N VAL A 422 6.57 -12.29 -14.48
CA VAL A 422 6.09 -11.35 -13.44
C VAL A 422 4.77 -10.68 -13.85
N GLU A 423 4.62 -10.22 -15.08
CA GLU A 423 3.35 -9.66 -15.57
C GLU A 423 2.27 -10.73 -15.75
N ARG A 424 2.63 -11.96 -16.14
CA ARG A 424 1.69 -13.09 -16.21
C ARG A 424 1.12 -13.45 -14.83
N LEU A 425 1.96 -13.53 -13.80
CA LEU A 425 1.54 -13.80 -12.42
C LEU A 425 0.55 -12.74 -11.91
N LYS A 426 0.79 -11.45 -12.21
CA LYS A 426 -0.15 -10.36 -11.89
C LYS A 426 -1.49 -10.50 -12.64
N ALA A 427 -1.44 -10.90 -13.91
CA ALA A 427 -2.65 -11.15 -14.69
C ALA A 427 -3.45 -12.34 -14.14
N GLN A 428 -2.80 -13.46 -13.83
CA GLN A 428 -3.42 -14.63 -13.21
C GLN A 428 -4.03 -14.31 -11.84
N LEU A 429 -3.33 -13.55 -10.99
CA LEU A 429 -3.87 -13.06 -9.72
C LEU A 429 -5.12 -12.19 -9.92
N LYS A 430 -5.13 -11.34 -10.96
CA LYS A 430 -6.30 -10.51 -11.32
C LYS A 430 -7.49 -11.33 -11.81
N GLU A 431 -7.25 -12.48 -12.43
CA GLU A 431 -8.32 -13.44 -12.76
C GLU A 431 -8.85 -14.15 -11.50
N LEU A 432 -7.97 -14.52 -10.54
CA LEU A 432 -8.40 -15.08 -9.24
C LEU A 432 -9.24 -14.11 -8.39
N LEU A 433 -9.02 -12.79 -8.51
CA LEU A 433 -9.85 -11.77 -7.87
C LEU A 433 -11.29 -11.70 -8.40
N ARG A 434 -11.65 -12.45 -9.46
CA ARG A 434 -13.04 -12.55 -9.95
C ARG A 434 -13.88 -13.57 -9.17
N PHE A 435 -13.26 -14.40 -8.35
CA PHE A 435 -13.93 -15.40 -7.51
C PHE A 435 -14.19 -14.83 -6.11
N SER A 436 -15.28 -15.23 -5.46
CA SER A 436 -15.69 -14.70 -4.15
C SER A 436 -15.01 -15.35 -2.94
N LYS A 437 -13.94 -16.14 -3.15
CA LYS A 437 -13.13 -16.75 -2.08
C LYS A 437 -12.06 -15.79 -1.57
N ASP A 438 -11.47 -16.11 -0.42
CA ASP A 438 -10.33 -15.37 0.11
C ASP A 438 -9.07 -15.59 -0.76
N VAL A 439 -8.62 -14.52 -1.42
CA VAL A 439 -7.44 -14.50 -2.31
C VAL A 439 -6.20 -13.97 -1.57
N GLN A 440 -6.30 -13.46 -0.34
CA GLN A 440 -5.19 -12.85 0.40
C GLN A 440 -3.90 -13.69 0.44
N PRO A 441 -3.91 -15.00 0.77
CA PRO A 441 -2.66 -15.78 0.79
C PRO A 441 -1.96 -15.84 -0.58
N HIS A 442 -2.72 -15.83 -1.68
CA HIS A 442 -2.15 -15.79 -3.03
C HIS A 442 -1.66 -14.38 -3.42
N ILE A 443 -2.35 -13.31 -2.97
CA ILE A 443 -1.88 -11.93 -3.10
C ILE A 443 -0.52 -11.78 -2.41
N ASP A 444 -0.40 -12.21 -1.16
CA ASP A 444 0.84 -12.14 -0.39
C ASP A 444 1.96 -12.97 -1.03
N SER A 445 1.65 -14.18 -1.53
CA SER A 445 2.64 -15.04 -2.19
C SER A 445 3.20 -14.40 -3.46
N VAL A 446 2.34 -13.78 -4.30
CA VAL A 446 2.74 -13.04 -5.52
C VAL A 446 3.46 -11.74 -5.17
N VAL A 447 2.95 -10.93 -4.23
CA VAL A 447 3.59 -9.67 -3.80
C VAL A 447 4.99 -9.95 -3.26
N SER A 448 5.17 -11.00 -2.45
CA SER A 448 6.47 -11.48 -1.99
C SER A 448 7.42 -11.81 -3.15
N ALA A 449 6.95 -12.51 -4.18
CA ALA A 449 7.75 -12.82 -5.38
C ALA A 449 8.15 -11.56 -6.17
N VAL A 450 7.22 -10.61 -6.34
CA VAL A 450 7.46 -9.34 -7.05
C VAL A 450 8.42 -8.43 -6.25
N GLN A 451 8.35 -8.46 -4.92
CA GLN A 451 9.31 -7.76 -4.06
C GLN A 451 10.71 -8.38 -4.16
N GLN A 452 10.83 -9.71 -4.16
CA GLN A 452 12.10 -10.41 -4.42
C GLN A 452 12.64 -10.06 -5.81
N TYR A 453 11.81 -10.07 -6.85
CA TYR A 453 12.21 -9.67 -8.20
C TYR A 453 12.80 -8.25 -8.25
N ARG A 454 12.08 -7.27 -7.67
CA ARG A 454 12.54 -5.88 -7.56
C ARG A 454 13.82 -5.74 -6.73
N SER A 455 13.96 -6.53 -5.65
CA SER A 455 15.17 -6.58 -4.83
C SER A 455 16.36 -7.08 -5.64
N VAL A 456 16.23 -8.17 -6.39
CA VAL A 456 17.31 -8.73 -7.22
C VAL A 456 17.65 -7.79 -8.39
N ILE A 457 16.67 -7.11 -9.01
CA ILE A 457 16.95 -6.01 -9.96
C ILE A 457 17.75 -4.90 -9.27
N GLY A 458 17.31 -4.42 -8.11
CA GLY A 458 17.98 -3.35 -7.37
C GLY A 458 19.41 -3.69 -6.97
N LYS A 459 19.66 -4.94 -6.53
CA LYS A 459 20.99 -5.47 -6.25
C LYS A 459 21.83 -5.57 -7.52
N THR A 460 21.28 -6.15 -8.60
CA THR A 460 22.00 -6.31 -9.88
C THR A 460 22.35 -4.97 -10.51
N SER A 461 21.43 -4.00 -10.49
CA SER A 461 21.66 -2.66 -11.03
C SER A 461 22.70 -1.90 -10.20
N LYS A 462 22.59 -1.93 -8.86
CA LYS A 462 23.59 -1.33 -7.98
C LYS A 462 24.98 -1.96 -8.18
N MET A 463 25.10 -3.29 -8.13
CA MET A 463 26.37 -3.98 -8.35
C MET A 463 26.94 -3.71 -9.75
N SER A 464 26.08 -3.59 -10.77
CA SER A 464 26.46 -3.20 -12.12
C SER A 464 26.96 -1.75 -12.18
N THR A 465 26.32 -0.79 -11.51
CA THR A 465 26.78 0.61 -11.50
C THR A 465 28.04 0.78 -10.66
N ASP A 466 28.17 0.05 -9.56
CA ASP A 466 29.33 0.10 -8.67
C ASP A 466 30.56 -0.51 -9.38
N THR A 467 30.42 -1.64 -10.09
CA THR A 467 31.51 -2.18 -10.93
C THR A 467 31.78 -1.34 -12.18
N GLU A 468 30.76 -0.80 -12.85
CA GLU A 468 30.94 0.08 -14.00
C GLU A 468 31.66 1.38 -13.61
N THR A 469 31.32 1.98 -12.46
CA THR A 469 32.00 3.20 -11.98
C THR A 469 33.43 2.92 -11.51
N GLN A 470 33.70 1.76 -10.90
CA GLN A 470 35.08 1.36 -10.56
C GLN A 470 35.91 1.08 -11.82
N LEU A 471 35.38 0.37 -12.81
CA LEU A 471 36.03 0.17 -14.12
C LEU A 471 36.25 1.52 -14.85
N ARG A 472 35.25 2.41 -14.85
CA ARG A 472 35.39 3.77 -15.42
C ARG A 472 36.52 4.55 -14.73
N ARG A 473 36.62 4.53 -13.40
CA ARG A 473 37.75 5.15 -12.66
C ARG A 473 39.09 4.55 -13.07
N LEU A 474 39.22 3.21 -13.05
CA LEU A 474 40.46 2.53 -13.45
C LEU A 474 40.92 2.91 -14.87
N PHE A 475 39.99 3.05 -15.81
CA PHE A 475 40.32 3.49 -17.17
C PHE A 475 40.60 4.99 -17.28
N GLN A 476 39.97 5.84 -16.46
CA GLN A 476 40.08 7.30 -16.55
C GLN A 476 41.27 7.89 -15.78
N ASN A 477 41.76 7.21 -14.73
CA ASN A 477 42.92 7.65 -13.94
C ASN A 477 44.17 7.99 -14.79
N PRO A 478 44.62 7.18 -15.79
CA PRO A 478 45.81 7.50 -16.57
C PRO A 478 45.73 8.79 -17.40
N LEU A 479 44.53 9.25 -17.74
CA LEU A 479 44.29 10.56 -18.38
C LEU A 479 44.34 11.70 -17.35
N GLN A 480 43.77 11.49 -16.18
CA GLN A 480 43.79 12.47 -15.09
C GLN A 480 45.22 12.68 -14.53
N ASP A 481 46.00 11.61 -14.38
CA ASP A 481 47.42 11.65 -14.02
C ASP A 481 48.23 12.48 -15.04
N PHE A 482 47.92 12.35 -16.34
CA PHE A 482 48.59 13.09 -17.41
C PHE A 482 48.24 14.58 -17.41
N GLU A 483 46.97 14.95 -17.20
CA GLU A 483 46.57 16.37 -17.09
C GLU A 483 47.11 17.05 -15.83
N GLN A 484 47.54 16.31 -14.80
CA GLN A 484 48.28 16.85 -13.65
C GLN A 484 49.80 16.98 -13.94
N TRP A 485 50.35 16.05 -14.72
CA TRP A 485 51.75 16.05 -15.15
C TRP A 485 52.07 17.17 -16.17
N LYS A 486 51.17 17.40 -17.13
CA LYS A 486 51.30 18.36 -18.24
C LYS A 486 51.62 19.81 -17.79
N PRO A 487 50.89 20.44 -16.83
CA PRO A 487 51.25 21.76 -16.31
C PRO A 487 52.60 21.78 -15.60
N SER A 488 52.92 20.72 -14.86
CA SER A 488 54.19 20.59 -14.12
C SER A 488 55.40 20.58 -15.08
N VAL A 489 55.25 19.94 -16.25
CA VAL A 489 56.27 19.94 -17.31
C VAL A 489 56.30 21.22 -18.13
N GLN A 490 55.15 21.87 -18.37
CA GLN A 490 55.12 23.18 -19.02
C GLN A 490 55.83 24.25 -18.16
N MET A 491 55.57 24.27 -16.86
CA MET A 491 56.28 25.13 -15.90
C MET A 491 57.80 24.85 -15.87
N LEU A 492 58.21 23.57 -15.95
CA LEU A 492 59.63 23.19 -16.04
C LEU A 492 60.30 23.68 -17.33
N LEU A 493 59.54 23.79 -18.43
CA LEU A 493 60.02 24.31 -19.72
C LEU A 493 60.05 25.83 -19.80
N GLU A 494 59.25 26.53 -19.01
CA GLU A 494 59.21 28.00 -18.92
C GLU A 494 60.16 28.59 -17.87
N THR A 495 60.70 27.75 -16.97
CA THR A 495 61.76 28.17 -16.03
C THR A 495 63.02 28.60 -16.80
N PRO A 496 63.68 29.73 -16.45
CA PRO A 496 64.85 30.21 -17.21
C PRO A 496 66.06 29.26 -17.22
N GLU A 497 66.33 28.57 -16.10
CA GLU A 497 67.45 27.62 -15.96
C GLU A 497 67.05 26.38 -15.14
N PRO A 498 66.32 25.41 -15.71
CA PRO A 498 65.93 24.19 -15.02
C PRO A 498 67.13 23.23 -14.86
N ALA A 499 67.33 22.70 -13.66
CA ALA A 499 68.41 21.75 -13.40
C ALA A 499 68.21 20.44 -14.19
N LEU A 500 69.30 19.94 -14.80
CA LEU A 500 69.31 18.83 -15.77
C LEU A 500 68.56 17.57 -15.28
N ALA A 501 68.69 17.24 -14.00
CA ALA A 501 68.05 16.07 -13.38
C ALA A 501 66.51 16.12 -13.41
N HIS A 502 65.90 17.30 -13.31
CA HIS A 502 64.43 17.43 -13.34
C HIS A 502 63.87 17.20 -14.75
N ILE A 503 64.61 17.63 -15.80
CA ILE A 503 64.26 17.33 -17.19
C ILE A 503 64.36 15.82 -17.47
N GLU A 504 65.35 15.13 -16.88
CA GLU A 504 65.51 13.68 -17.04
C GLU A 504 64.41 12.88 -16.33
N ALA A 505 63.98 13.28 -15.13
CA ALA A 505 62.84 12.67 -14.45
C ALA A 505 61.54 12.80 -15.25
N ALA A 506 61.25 14.01 -15.76
CA ALA A 506 60.07 14.26 -16.60
C ALA A 506 60.06 13.42 -17.90
N LEU A 507 61.23 13.16 -18.52
CA LEU A 507 61.33 12.29 -19.69
C LEU A 507 61.05 10.81 -19.37
N ALA A 508 61.36 10.34 -18.16
CA ALA A 508 61.04 8.98 -17.71
C ALA A 508 59.53 8.82 -17.47
N GLU A 509 58.91 9.75 -16.73
CA GLU A 509 57.46 9.78 -16.51
C GLU A 509 56.68 9.86 -17.83
N SER A 510 57.12 10.73 -18.75
CA SER A 510 56.59 10.84 -20.11
C SER A 510 56.58 9.49 -20.86
N SER A 511 57.56 8.63 -20.58
CA SER A 511 57.68 7.31 -21.21
C SER A 511 56.70 6.30 -20.60
N GLN A 512 56.46 6.38 -19.29
CA GLN A 512 55.44 5.57 -18.60
C GLN A 512 54.01 5.90 -19.09
N PHE A 513 53.71 7.18 -19.34
CA PHE A 513 52.43 7.58 -19.93
C PHE A 513 52.22 7.03 -21.36
N LYS A 514 53.29 6.89 -22.15
CA LYS A 514 53.22 6.29 -23.49
C LYS A 514 52.72 4.84 -23.45
N GLU A 515 53.23 4.03 -22.52
CA GLU A 515 52.82 2.63 -22.36
C GLU A 515 51.38 2.48 -21.86
N LYS A 516 50.99 3.28 -20.85
CA LYS A 516 49.62 3.30 -20.32
C LYS A 516 48.59 3.67 -21.39
N PHE A 517 48.85 4.69 -22.21
CA PHE A 517 47.94 5.11 -23.28
C PHE A 517 47.80 4.08 -24.42
N VAL A 518 48.89 3.40 -24.81
CA VAL A 518 48.82 2.32 -25.81
C VAL A 518 47.98 1.15 -25.28
N THR A 519 48.16 0.76 -24.02
CA THR A 519 47.36 -0.31 -23.40
C THR A 519 45.87 0.03 -23.33
N LEU A 520 45.51 1.31 -23.07
CA LEU A 520 44.12 1.76 -23.13
C LEU A 520 43.55 1.73 -24.56
N GLN A 521 44.31 2.11 -25.58
CA GLN A 521 43.85 2.04 -26.98
C GLN A 521 43.63 0.61 -27.47
N LEU A 522 44.43 -0.36 -27.00
CA LEU A 522 44.23 -1.79 -27.31
C LEU A 522 42.96 -2.37 -26.67
N LYS A 523 42.44 -1.77 -25.60
CA LYS A 523 41.21 -2.22 -24.89
C LYS A 523 39.90 -1.67 -25.50
N LYS A 524 39.93 -1.24 -26.77
CA LYS A 524 38.80 -0.61 -27.50
C LYS A 524 37.47 -1.34 -27.34
N ASP A 525 37.43 -2.66 -27.56
CA ASP A 525 36.17 -3.41 -27.55
C ASP A 525 35.57 -3.55 -26.14
N LEU A 526 36.42 -3.59 -25.11
CA LEU A 526 35.97 -3.57 -23.72
C LEU A 526 35.39 -2.20 -23.35
N LEU A 527 36.06 -1.12 -23.77
CA LEU A 527 35.60 0.26 -23.56
C LEU A 527 34.28 0.55 -24.32
N ASN A 528 34.13 0.07 -25.56
CA ASN A 528 32.88 0.15 -26.32
C ASN A 528 31.70 -0.48 -25.57
N ASN A 529 31.92 -1.65 -24.97
CA ASN A 529 30.90 -2.39 -24.23
C ASN A 529 30.55 -1.74 -22.87
N ILE A 530 31.50 -1.10 -22.18
CA ILE A 530 31.29 -0.51 -20.84
C ILE A 530 30.84 0.96 -20.93
N LEU A 531 31.46 1.76 -21.80
CA LEU A 531 31.19 3.20 -21.91
C LEU A 531 30.02 3.51 -22.85
N GLY A 532 29.74 2.60 -23.79
CA GLY A 532 28.89 2.81 -24.96
C GLY A 532 29.69 3.43 -26.12
N GLU A 533 29.52 2.91 -27.33
CA GLU A 533 30.33 3.20 -28.53
C GLU A 533 30.66 4.70 -28.71
N LYS A 534 29.66 5.59 -28.66
CA LYS A 534 29.89 7.04 -28.80
C LYS A 534 30.82 7.66 -27.75
N LYS A 535 30.72 7.21 -26.49
CA LYS A 535 31.55 7.71 -25.38
C LYS A 535 32.91 7.02 -25.31
N ALA A 536 32.99 5.76 -25.76
CA ALA A 536 34.25 5.06 -25.92
C ALA A 536 35.09 5.68 -27.04
N VAL A 537 34.47 6.07 -28.16
CA VAL A 537 35.14 6.80 -29.24
C VAL A 537 35.63 8.17 -28.78
N SER A 538 34.82 8.96 -28.05
CA SER A 538 35.30 10.25 -27.52
C SER A 538 36.42 10.09 -26.49
N PHE A 539 36.32 9.11 -25.59
CA PHE A 539 37.37 8.83 -24.61
C PHE A 539 38.68 8.35 -25.28
N LEU A 540 38.60 7.51 -26.31
CA LEU A 540 39.79 7.08 -27.07
C LEU A 540 40.38 8.20 -27.93
N GLN A 541 39.55 9.14 -28.40
CA GLN A 541 39.99 10.39 -29.04
C GLN A 541 40.75 11.26 -28.03
N GLU A 542 40.24 11.45 -26.81
CA GLU A 542 40.92 12.17 -25.71
C GLU A 542 42.26 11.51 -25.36
N VAL A 543 42.33 10.17 -25.22
CA VAL A 543 43.60 9.43 -25.03
C VAL A 543 44.56 9.66 -26.21
N ALA A 544 44.06 9.71 -27.45
CA ALA A 544 44.89 9.95 -28.63
C ALA A 544 45.40 11.40 -28.72
N GLU A 545 44.63 12.38 -28.26
CA GLU A 545 45.00 13.79 -28.20
C GLU A 545 46.02 14.03 -27.08
N ALA A 546 45.76 13.54 -25.86
CA ALA A 546 46.73 13.52 -24.76
C ALA A 546 48.05 12.82 -25.17
N SER A 547 47.98 11.71 -25.92
CA SER A 547 49.16 11.04 -26.46
C SER A 547 49.95 11.90 -27.45
N LYS A 548 49.30 12.75 -28.25
CA LYS A 548 49.98 13.70 -29.16
C LYS A 548 50.62 14.85 -28.39
N GLU A 549 49.89 15.44 -27.43
CA GLU A 549 50.42 16.52 -26.58
C GLU A 549 51.63 16.07 -25.77
N ARG A 550 51.58 14.84 -25.22
CA ARG A 550 52.72 14.20 -24.55
C ARG A 550 53.96 14.14 -25.46
N GLU A 551 53.80 13.84 -26.75
CA GLU A 551 54.95 13.84 -27.68
C GLU A 551 55.49 15.23 -27.99
N ILE A 552 54.64 16.26 -27.99
CA ILE A 552 55.07 17.65 -28.16
C ILE A 552 55.90 18.08 -26.94
N LEU A 553 55.40 17.83 -25.73
CA LEU A 553 56.12 18.14 -24.48
C LEU A 553 57.43 17.35 -24.35
N HIS A 554 57.43 16.06 -24.70
CA HIS A 554 58.63 15.22 -24.69
C HIS A 554 59.72 15.74 -25.64
N LYS A 555 59.35 16.20 -26.85
CA LYS A 555 60.29 16.83 -27.80
C LYS A 555 60.86 18.14 -27.25
N SER A 556 60.02 18.97 -26.61
CA SER A 556 60.44 20.23 -25.98
C SER A 556 61.42 20.01 -24.83
N LEU A 557 61.18 19.01 -23.96
CA LEU A 557 62.11 18.61 -22.89
C LEU A 557 63.47 18.17 -23.44
N LEU A 558 63.48 17.35 -24.50
CA LEU A 558 64.71 16.95 -25.19
C LEU A 558 65.50 18.16 -25.72
N GLN A 559 64.79 19.15 -26.25
CA GLN A 559 65.39 20.37 -26.83
C GLN A 559 65.88 21.35 -25.77
N SER A 560 65.27 21.38 -24.57
CA SER A 560 65.78 22.15 -23.43
C SER A 560 67.07 21.52 -22.86
N LYS A 561 67.08 20.18 -22.71
CA LYS A 561 68.25 19.41 -22.26
C LYS A 561 69.54 19.75 -23.03
N SER A 562 69.44 19.83 -24.36
CA SER A 562 70.59 20.07 -25.23
C SER A 562 71.12 21.53 -25.17
N LYS A 563 70.28 22.50 -24.81
CA LYS A 563 70.70 23.92 -24.66
C LYS A 563 71.50 24.13 -23.39
N LEU A 564 71.03 23.61 -22.26
CA LEU A 564 71.69 23.74 -20.95
C LEU A 564 73.07 23.08 -20.91
N GLN A 565 73.23 21.92 -21.56
CA GLN A 565 74.54 21.25 -21.65
C GLN A 565 75.59 22.07 -22.43
N ASN A 566 75.17 22.99 -23.30
CA ASN A 566 76.07 23.82 -24.10
C ASN A 566 76.52 25.09 -23.34
N LEU A 567 75.64 25.67 -22.51
CA LEU A 567 75.93 26.86 -21.70
C LEU A 567 76.94 26.57 -20.58
N ILE A 568 76.82 25.41 -19.92
CA ILE A 568 77.70 25.00 -18.80
C ILE A 568 79.17 24.89 -19.22
N SER A 569 79.46 24.65 -20.50
CA SER A 569 80.83 24.58 -21.03
C SER A 569 81.49 25.95 -21.27
N GLN A 570 80.71 27.03 -21.46
CA GLN A 570 81.25 28.36 -21.80
C GLN A 570 81.56 29.23 -20.57
N LEU A 571 80.96 28.92 -19.42
CA LEU A 571 81.15 29.67 -18.17
C LEU A 571 82.55 29.48 -17.53
N LYS A 572 83.22 28.34 -17.78
CA LYS A 572 84.51 28.02 -17.12
C LYS A 572 85.73 28.80 -17.64
N ASP A 573 85.67 29.32 -18.86
CA ASP A 573 86.82 29.98 -19.48
C ASP A 573 86.87 31.51 -19.20
N PHE A 574 85.76 32.11 -18.77
CA PHE A 574 85.69 33.54 -18.42
C PHE A 574 86.32 33.85 -17.04
N ASP A 575 85.94 33.08 -16.01
CA ASP A 575 86.36 33.32 -14.62
C ASP A 575 87.90 33.32 -14.43
N ALA A 576 88.62 32.55 -15.27
CA ALA A 576 90.08 32.47 -15.24
C ALA A 576 90.79 33.76 -15.72
N GLY A 577 90.15 34.56 -16.58
CA GLY A 577 90.72 35.78 -17.16
C GLY A 577 90.35 37.07 -16.41
N PHE A 578 89.18 37.11 -15.77
CA PHE A 578 88.64 38.33 -15.17
C PHE A 578 89.26 38.68 -13.80
N ALA A 579 89.45 37.68 -12.92
CA ALA A 579 89.91 37.88 -11.55
C ALA A 579 91.28 38.60 -11.38
N PRO A 580 92.30 38.38 -12.24
CA PRO A 580 93.57 39.10 -12.15
C PRO A 580 93.44 40.62 -12.41
N LEU A 581 92.56 41.03 -13.33
CA LEU A 581 92.39 42.44 -13.73
C LEU A 581 91.77 43.27 -12.60
N GLN A 582 90.72 42.75 -11.95
CA GLN A 582 90.06 43.39 -10.82
C GLN A 582 91.01 43.61 -9.63
N LYS A 583 91.97 42.69 -9.43
CA LYS A 583 93.01 42.80 -8.40
C LYS A 583 94.08 43.85 -8.73
N LYS A 584 94.47 44.02 -10.01
CA LYS A 584 95.39 45.09 -10.42
C LYS A 584 94.72 46.47 -10.27
N LEU A 585 93.48 46.64 -10.73
CA LEU A 585 92.76 47.91 -10.68
C LEU A 585 92.56 48.44 -9.24
N SER A 586 92.24 47.54 -8.30
CA SER A 586 92.14 47.88 -6.88
C SER A 586 93.49 48.28 -6.25
N ALA A 587 94.61 47.70 -6.71
CA ALA A 587 95.95 48.10 -6.27
C ALA A 587 96.35 49.50 -6.78
N ILE A 588 96.02 49.86 -8.03
CA ILE A 588 96.29 51.20 -8.58
C ILE A 588 95.46 52.26 -7.84
N LYS A 589 94.19 51.96 -7.51
CA LYS A 589 93.33 52.84 -6.70
C LYS A 589 93.95 53.15 -5.33
N ALA A 590 94.46 52.13 -4.63
CA ALA A 590 95.16 52.32 -3.36
C ALA A 590 96.45 53.14 -3.48
N LYS A 591 97.23 52.99 -4.58
CA LYS A 591 98.40 53.85 -4.84
C LYS A 591 97.99 55.32 -5.06
N LEU A 592 96.91 55.56 -5.78
CA LEU A 592 96.40 56.92 -6.08
C LEU A 592 95.87 57.62 -4.82
N ASP A 593 95.20 56.89 -3.93
CA ASP A 593 94.67 57.43 -2.67
C ASP A 593 95.80 57.90 -1.72
N LEU A 594 96.98 57.28 -1.76
CA LEU A 594 98.15 57.63 -0.93
C LEU A 594 98.83 58.95 -1.31
N GLU A 595 98.78 59.37 -2.58
CA GLU A 595 99.44 60.60 -3.04
C GLU A 595 98.49 61.82 -3.04
N LYS A 596 97.39 61.76 -2.27
CA LYS A 596 96.42 62.85 -2.06
C LYS A 596 96.83 63.89 -1.00
N GLU A 597 97.82 63.58 -0.16
CA GLU A 597 98.28 64.48 0.90
C GLU A 597 99.25 65.55 0.36
N ALA A 598 99.10 66.80 0.82
CA ALA A 598 99.90 67.92 0.32
C ALA A 598 101.30 67.96 0.97
N ARG A 599 102.36 68.13 0.15
CA ARG A 599 103.75 68.16 0.62
C ARG A 599 104.26 69.60 0.84
N PRO A 600 105.10 69.85 1.88
CA PRO A 600 105.42 71.19 2.35
C PRO A 600 106.58 71.89 1.63
N ASP A 601 107.25 71.22 0.69
CA ASP A 601 108.45 71.74 0.02
C ASP A 601 108.37 71.59 -1.51
N LEU A 602 109.03 72.51 -2.24
CA LEU A 602 109.06 72.51 -3.71
C LEU A 602 109.60 71.19 -4.29
N LEU A 603 110.57 70.57 -3.63
CA LEU A 603 111.15 69.28 -4.03
C LEU A 603 110.16 68.13 -3.77
N GLY A 604 109.46 68.14 -2.63
CA GLY A 604 108.34 67.26 -2.33
C GLY A 604 107.22 67.33 -3.37
N LYS A 605 106.72 68.54 -3.69
CA LYS A 605 105.69 68.76 -4.73
C LYS A 605 106.11 68.22 -6.10
N LYS A 606 107.36 68.48 -6.51
CA LYS A 606 107.93 67.92 -7.75
C LYS A 606 108.03 66.39 -7.73
N THR A 607 108.36 65.80 -6.58
CA THR A 607 108.45 64.34 -6.39
C THR A 607 107.07 63.67 -6.42
N GLN A 608 106.05 64.33 -5.85
CA GLN A 608 104.65 63.87 -5.87
C GLN A 608 104.13 63.79 -7.31
N LEU A 609 104.35 64.84 -8.10
CA LEU A 609 104.00 64.85 -9.52
C LEU A 609 104.64 63.69 -10.31
N GLN A 610 105.94 63.45 -10.13
CA GLN A 610 106.63 62.33 -10.79
C GLN A 610 106.06 60.96 -10.40
N ARG A 611 105.57 60.79 -9.17
CA ARG A 611 104.92 59.55 -8.74
C ARG A 611 103.52 59.39 -9.32
N LEU A 612 102.75 60.47 -9.43
CA LEU A 612 101.45 60.47 -10.09
C LEU A 612 101.59 60.12 -11.58
N GLN A 613 102.65 60.59 -12.26
CA GLN A 613 102.97 60.20 -13.63
C GLN A 613 103.29 58.69 -13.75
N ILE A 614 104.05 58.09 -12.81
CA ILE A 614 104.28 56.63 -12.79
C ILE A 614 102.96 55.84 -12.59
N ILE A 615 102.04 56.35 -11.77
CA ILE A 615 100.71 55.74 -11.58
C ILE A 615 99.86 55.85 -12.87
N GLN A 616 100.14 56.82 -13.74
CA GLN A 616 99.49 57.00 -15.04
C GLN A 616 99.91 55.93 -16.05
N ASP A 617 101.20 55.58 -16.06
CA ASP A 617 101.74 54.49 -16.88
C ASP A 617 101.22 53.11 -16.43
N ASP A 618 101.20 52.84 -15.12
CA ASP A 618 100.62 51.62 -14.52
C ASP A 618 99.15 51.39 -14.98
N LEU A 619 98.38 52.48 -15.11
CA LEU A 619 96.97 52.44 -15.51
C LEU A 619 96.81 52.23 -17.03
N ALA A 620 97.78 52.67 -17.84
CA ALA A 620 97.81 52.40 -19.27
C ALA A 620 98.09 50.92 -19.58
N GLU A 621 98.97 50.26 -18.82
CA GLU A 621 99.22 48.81 -18.97
C GLU A 621 97.95 47.98 -18.67
N LEU A 622 97.21 48.37 -17.63
CA LEU A 622 95.95 47.72 -17.26
C LEU A 622 94.92 47.77 -18.39
N ALA A 623 94.78 48.92 -19.07
CA ALA A 623 93.82 49.10 -20.15
C ALA A 623 94.07 48.14 -21.33
N VAL A 624 95.33 47.87 -21.67
CA VAL A 624 95.71 46.92 -22.73
C VAL A 624 95.31 45.48 -22.37
N GLN A 625 95.50 45.08 -21.11
CA GLN A 625 95.15 43.73 -20.65
C GLN A 625 93.63 43.52 -20.54
N MET A 626 92.87 44.60 -20.33
CA MET A 626 91.40 44.54 -20.38
C MET A 626 90.88 44.29 -21.80
N GLU A 627 91.51 44.87 -22.83
CA GLU A 627 91.09 44.72 -24.24
C GLU A 627 91.23 43.26 -24.76
N GLU A 628 92.12 42.44 -24.19
CA GLU A 628 92.20 41.00 -24.51
C GLU A 628 91.04 40.19 -23.90
N VAL A 629 90.67 40.46 -22.65
CA VAL A 629 89.54 39.78 -21.99
C VAL A 629 88.20 40.23 -22.57
N GLU A 630 88.08 41.48 -23.02
CA GLU A 630 86.86 42.01 -23.62
C GLU A 630 86.48 41.30 -24.94
N LYS A 631 87.47 40.80 -25.69
CA LYS A 631 87.25 39.96 -26.89
C LYS A 631 86.53 38.66 -26.58
N LEU A 632 86.71 38.08 -25.39
CA LEU A 632 86.03 36.86 -24.96
C LEU A 632 84.55 37.11 -24.58
N VAL A 633 84.15 38.36 -24.33
CA VAL A 633 82.80 38.75 -23.86
C VAL A 633 81.89 39.25 -25.01
N GLN A 634 82.42 39.43 -26.22
CA GLN A 634 81.63 39.88 -27.37
C GLN A 634 80.47 38.92 -27.72
N SER A 635 80.63 37.62 -27.45
CA SER A 635 79.65 36.56 -27.75
C SER A 635 78.63 36.27 -26.63
N ASN A 636 78.85 36.72 -25.38
CA ASN A 636 78.02 36.35 -24.22
C ASN A 636 77.55 37.61 -23.45
N THR A 637 76.25 37.68 -23.16
CA THR A 637 75.63 38.83 -22.48
C THR A 637 75.75 38.79 -20.95
N ALA A 638 76.00 37.63 -20.34
CA ALA A 638 76.00 37.49 -18.87
C ALA A 638 77.10 38.30 -18.18
N HIS A 639 78.34 38.18 -18.66
CA HIS A 639 79.52 38.84 -18.05
C HIS A 639 79.78 40.27 -18.57
N ARG A 640 78.93 40.75 -19.48
CA ARG A 640 79.08 42.10 -20.08
C ARG A 640 78.94 43.21 -19.04
N HIS A 641 78.10 43.01 -18.02
CA HIS A 641 77.94 43.99 -16.93
C HIS A 641 79.23 44.11 -16.10
N GLU A 642 79.88 42.99 -15.77
CA GLU A 642 81.08 42.95 -14.93
C GLU A 642 82.29 43.57 -15.65
N MET A 643 82.43 43.27 -16.95
CA MET A 643 83.46 43.89 -17.78
C MET A 643 83.23 45.40 -18.00
N ASN A 644 81.98 45.80 -18.27
CA ASN A 644 81.62 47.22 -18.38
C ASN A 644 81.85 47.98 -17.07
N GLN A 645 81.57 47.38 -15.91
CA GLN A 645 81.83 47.98 -14.60
C GLN A 645 83.33 48.18 -14.39
N LEU A 646 84.16 47.17 -14.69
CA LEU A 646 85.61 47.27 -14.58
C LEU A 646 86.18 48.34 -15.51
N SER A 647 85.67 48.44 -16.74
CA SER A 647 86.03 49.47 -17.72
C SER A 647 85.62 50.88 -17.26
N SER A 648 84.41 51.02 -16.71
CA SER A 648 83.92 52.26 -16.09
C SER A 648 84.79 52.70 -14.91
N ASP A 649 85.12 51.78 -14.00
CA ASP A 649 85.93 52.07 -12.81
C ASP A 649 87.37 52.45 -13.21
N SER A 650 87.93 51.81 -14.25
CA SER A 650 89.25 52.14 -14.81
C SER A 650 89.27 53.56 -15.40
N GLN A 651 88.25 53.91 -16.20
CA GLN A 651 88.11 55.27 -16.75
C GLN A 651 87.85 56.33 -15.68
N ALA A 652 87.08 56.01 -14.63
CA ALA A 652 86.87 56.91 -13.50
C ALA A 652 88.18 57.17 -12.75
N LEU A 653 89.00 56.13 -12.54
CA LEU A 653 90.32 56.26 -11.94
C LEU A 653 91.25 57.13 -12.80
N LYS A 654 91.24 56.92 -14.12
CA LYS A 654 92.04 57.71 -15.07
C LYS A 654 91.72 59.20 -15.00
N ARG A 655 90.44 59.57 -15.07
CA ARG A 655 89.99 60.97 -14.94
C ARG A 655 90.38 61.58 -13.58
N SER A 656 90.27 60.80 -12.50
CA SER A 656 90.68 61.27 -11.16
C SER A 656 92.19 61.50 -11.04
N LEU A 657 93.00 60.68 -11.70
CA LEU A 657 94.45 60.82 -11.73
C LEU A 657 94.88 62.02 -12.59
N GLU A 658 94.32 62.17 -13.79
CA GLU A 658 94.57 63.30 -14.69
C GLU A 658 94.29 64.65 -14.00
N MET A 659 93.18 64.73 -13.25
CA MET A 659 92.85 65.90 -12.40
C MET A 659 93.92 66.18 -11.34
N MET A 660 94.43 65.16 -10.64
CA MET A 660 95.46 65.33 -9.59
C MET A 660 96.83 65.73 -10.17
N VAL A 661 97.20 65.16 -11.32
CA VAL A 661 98.41 65.55 -12.07
C VAL A 661 98.31 67.03 -12.45
N GLN A 662 97.20 67.46 -13.06
CA GLN A 662 97.01 68.87 -13.45
C GLN A 662 97.04 69.82 -12.24
N GLN A 663 96.35 69.48 -11.14
CA GLN A 663 96.35 70.31 -9.93
C GLN A 663 97.76 70.43 -9.31
N SER A 664 98.51 69.34 -9.24
CA SER A 664 99.88 69.38 -8.71
C SER A 664 100.87 70.12 -9.62
N GLU A 665 100.68 70.07 -10.95
CA GLU A 665 101.43 70.90 -11.91
C GLU A 665 101.13 72.40 -11.73
N GLU A 666 99.86 72.79 -11.65
CA GLU A 666 99.45 74.19 -11.43
C GLU A 666 99.99 74.73 -10.09
N HIS A 667 99.97 73.92 -9.03
CA HIS A 667 100.48 74.32 -7.71
C HIS A 667 102.01 74.47 -7.72
N LEU A 668 102.73 73.60 -8.45
CA LEU A 668 104.18 73.71 -8.62
C LEU A 668 104.56 74.95 -9.45
N GLN A 669 103.82 75.26 -10.52
CA GLN A 669 104.04 76.46 -11.33
C GLN A 669 103.83 77.76 -10.53
N LYS A 670 102.78 77.83 -9.69
CA LYS A 670 102.54 78.97 -8.79
C LYS A 670 103.71 79.20 -7.82
N HIS A 671 104.24 78.12 -7.21
CA HIS A 671 105.38 78.22 -6.29
C HIS A 671 106.67 78.65 -7.01
N LEU A 672 106.98 78.10 -8.18
CA LEU A 672 108.12 78.55 -8.99
C LEU A 672 108.04 80.04 -9.35
N ALA A 673 106.87 80.51 -9.79
CA ALA A 673 106.66 81.92 -10.18
C ALA A 673 106.76 82.91 -9.00
N TYR A 674 106.48 82.48 -7.77
CA TYR A 674 106.77 83.24 -6.56
C TYR A 674 108.28 83.31 -6.29
N ASN A 675 108.96 82.15 -6.27
CA ASN A 675 110.37 82.04 -5.91
C ASN A 675 111.30 82.83 -6.86
N ASP A 676 111.01 82.81 -8.18
CA ASP A 676 111.78 83.58 -9.17
C ASP A 676 111.65 85.09 -8.92
N ARG A 677 110.44 85.59 -8.67
CA ARG A 677 110.17 87.02 -8.42
C ARG A 677 110.72 87.49 -7.08
N LEU A 678 110.67 86.64 -6.06
CA LEU A 678 111.31 86.88 -4.76
C LEU A 678 112.82 87.08 -4.94
N SER A 679 113.46 86.15 -5.67
CA SER A 679 114.90 86.19 -5.96
C SER A 679 115.31 87.45 -6.73
N ASP A 680 114.58 87.79 -7.79
CA ASP A 680 114.82 89.01 -8.60
C ASP A 680 114.78 90.30 -7.75
N LEU A 681 113.81 90.39 -6.83
CA LEU A 681 113.64 91.58 -6.00
C LEU A 681 114.66 91.64 -4.86
N GLN A 682 114.94 90.53 -4.18
CA GLN A 682 116.01 90.45 -3.16
C GLN A 682 117.37 90.79 -3.78
N GLN A 683 117.68 90.30 -4.98
CA GLN A 683 118.92 90.61 -5.67
C GLN A 683 119.02 92.10 -6.04
N TRP A 684 117.93 92.72 -6.54
CA TRP A 684 117.90 94.16 -6.79
C TRP A 684 118.09 94.98 -5.50
N ILE A 685 117.42 94.60 -4.40
CA ILE A 685 117.56 95.28 -3.10
C ILE A 685 119.01 95.23 -2.62
N THR A 686 119.65 94.06 -2.69
CA THR A 686 121.05 93.87 -2.27
C THR A 686 121.99 94.75 -3.09
N VAL A 687 121.87 94.75 -4.42
CA VAL A 687 122.67 95.60 -5.32
C VAL A 687 122.40 97.09 -5.07
N ALA A 688 121.17 97.49 -4.79
CA ALA A 688 120.82 98.87 -4.45
C ALA A 688 121.41 99.29 -3.09
N MET A 689 121.42 98.40 -2.09
CA MET A 689 122.04 98.65 -0.79
C MET A 689 123.55 98.85 -0.94
N GLU A 690 124.26 97.94 -1.62
CA GLU A 690 125.69 98.06 -1.89
C GLU A 690 126.04 99.35 -2.66
N LYS A 691 125.24 99.69 -3.68
CA LYS A 691 125.43 100.91 -4.47
C LYS A 691 125.25 102.18 -3.63
N ILE A 692 124.25 102.21 -2.75
CA ILE A 692 124.04 103.34 -1.83
C ILE A 692 125.15 103.43 -0.78
N ASP A 693 125.62 102.30 -0.26
CA ASP A 693 126.69 102.26 0.74
C ASP A 693 128.04 102.69 0.16
N SER A 694 128.29 102.40 -1.12
CA SER A 694 129.47 102.89 -1.86
C SER A 694 129.61 104.42 -1.88
N TYR A 695 128.49 105.16 -1.73
CA TYR A 695 128.49 106.62 -1.66
C TYR A 695 128.87 107.16 -0.27
N GLN A 696 128.98 106.34 0.77
CA GLN A 696 129.40 106.77 2.12
C GLN A 696 130.92 106.99 2.25
N GLY A 697 131.75 106.41 1.38
CA GLY A 697 133.18 106.18 1.65
C GLY A 697 134.23 107.00 0.88
N ALA A 698 133.87 107.97 0.04
CA ALA A 698 134.82 108.64 -0.87
C ALA A 698 134.98 110.16 -0.60
N ASP A 699 136.11 110.49 0.03
CA ASP A 699 136.39 111.73 0.78
C ASP A 699 137.00 112.87 -0.07
N GLY A 700 136.26 113.35 -1.09
CA GLY A 700 136.73 114.40 -2.00
C GLY A 700 135.62 115.33 -2.51
N GLU A 701 135.85 116.64 -2.47
CA GLU A 701 134.84 117.69 -2.70
C GLU A 701 134.34 117.83 -4.15
N GLU A 702 135.02 117.22 -5.13
CA GLU A 702 134.83 117.52 -6.56
C GLU A 702 133.65 116.78 -7.24
N ASN A 703 132.97 115.85 -6.56
CA ASN A 703 131.76 115.24 -7.12
C ASN A 703 130.67 114.90 -6.09
N THR A 704 130.11 115.94 -5.48
CA THR A 704 128.88 115.83 -4.66
C THR A 704 127.61 115.91 -5.51
N GLU A 705 127.68 116.41 -6.75
CA GLU A 705 126.48 116.71 -7.57
C GLU A 705 126.06 115.54 -8.46
N ASP A 706 126.97 114.81 -9.14
CA ASP A 706 126.60 113.58 -9.87
C ASP A 706 126.20 112.46 -8.90
N ARG A 707 126.87 112.35 -7.75
CA ARG A 707 126.47 111.40 -6.69
C ARG A 707 125.04 111.68 -6.20
N MET A 708 124.66 112.95 -6.09
CA MET A 708 123.29 113.33 -5.75
C MET A 708 122.32 113.06 -6.90
N ALA A 709 122.75 113.18 -8.16
CA ALA A 709 121.94 112.83 -9.33
C ALA A 709 121.70 111.31 -9.42
N ASP A 710 122.71 110.47 -9.18
CA ASP A 710 122.57 109.01 -9.18
C ASP A 710 121.80 108.49 -7.96
N LEU A 711 121.95 109.09 -6.78
CA LEU A 711 121.10 108.77 -5.64
C LEU A 711 119.63 109.14 -5.92
N LYS A 712 119.36 110.28 -6.56
CA LYS A 712 118.01 110.66 -7.04
C LYS A 712 117.48 109.70 -8.11
N ARG A 713 118.35 109.14 -8.95
CA ARG A 713 118.00 108.13 -9.97
C ARG A 713 117.59 106.81 -9.30
N CYS A 714 118.38 106.31 -8.35
CA CYS A 714 118.01 105.13 -7.58
C CYS A 714 116.72 105.36 -6.77
N LEU A 715 116.54 106.54 -6.16
CA LEU A 715 115.29 106.91 -5.48
C LEU A 715 114.08 107.01 -6.42
N ALA A 716 114.29 107.27 -7.72
CA ALA A 716 113.22 107.27 -8.72
C ALA A 716 112.79 105.85 -9.14
N GLU A 717 113.63 104.82 -8.93
CA GLU A 717 113.26 103.40 -9.14
C GLU A 717 112.47 102.84 -7.95
N PHE A 718 112.42 103.52 -6.79
CA PHE A 718 111.78 103.01 -5.58
C PHE A 718 110.26 102.81 -5.71
N PRO A 719 109.46 103.69 -6.34
CA PRO A 719 108.02 103.45 -6.50
C PRO A 719 107.72 102.20 -7.32
N ASP A 720 108.44 101.96 -8.41
CA ASP A 720 108.28 100.78 -9.26
C ASP A 720 108.70 99.49 -8.54
N LYS A 721 109.75 99.57 -7.72
CA LYS A 721 110.22 98.43 -6.91
C LYS A 721 109.37 98.16 -5.67
N GLU A 722 108.70 99.17 -5.13
CA GLU A 722 107.64 99.03 -4.13
C GLU A 722 106.39 98.35 -4.72
N ILE A 723 106.05 98.65 -5.98
CA ILE A 723 105.01 97.89 -6.70
C ILE A 723 105.46 96.43 -6.89
N GLN A 724 106.72 96.17 -7.23
CA GLN A 724 107.23 94.79 -7.31
C GLN A 724 107.20 94.06 -5.96
N LEU A 725 107.43 94.75 -4.84
CA LEU A 725 107.29 94.20 -3.48
C LEU A 725 105.85 93.73 -3.21
N TYR A 726 104.85 94.58 -3.45
CA TYR A 726 103.43 94.19 -3.33
C TYR A 726 103.04 93.03 -4.28
N ILE A 727 103.65 92.96 -5.47
CA ILE A 727 103.45 91.84 -6.40
C ILE A 727 104.03 90.54 -5.82
N VAL A 728 105.22 90.57 -5.22
CA VAL A 728 105.84 89.39 -4.57
C VAL A 728 105.01 88.94 -3.36
N GLU A 729 104.54 89.87 -2.51
CA GLU A 729 103.62 89.57 -1.41
C GLU A 729 102.32 88.90 -1.88
N ALA A 730 101.70 89.41 -2.95
CA ALA A 730 100.49 88.82 -3.51
C ALA A 730 100.72 87.43 -4.10
N HIS A 731 101.89 87.18 -4.73
CA HIS A 731 102.25 85.83 -5.20
C HIS A 731 102.54 84.89 -4.03
N GLY A 732 103.17 85.38 -2.95
CA GLY A 732 103.36 84.59 -1.73
C GLY A 732 102.03 84.20 -1.10
N GLN A 733 101.07 85.12 -0.98
CA GLN A 733 99.71 84.81 -0.52
C GLN A 733 99.02 83.74 -1.38
N LEU A 734 99.12 83.84 -2.71
CA LEU A 734 98.61 82.80 -3.62
C LEU A 734 99.30 81.45 -3.46
N VAL A 735 100.58 81.40 -3.09
CA VAL A 735 101.25 80.14 -2.72
C VAL A 735 100.72 79.62 -1.39
N MET A 736 100.58 80.47 -0.37
CA MET A 736 100.07 80.10 0.95
C MET A 736 98.65 79.51 0.90
N GLU A 737 97.74 80.09 0.11
CA GLU A 737 96.36 79.59 -0.08
C GLU A 737 96.30 78.18 -0.70
N ASN A 738 97.33 77.78 -1.44
CA ASN A 738 97.37 76.51 -2.21
C ASN A 738 98.40 75.50 -1.65
N SER A 739 98.85 75.69 -0.40
CA SER A 739 99.98 74.96 0.20
C SER A 739 99.68 74.43 1.61
N SER A 740 100.62 73.66 2.18
CA SER A 740 100.49 73.20 3.57
C SER A 740 100.67 74.36 4.57
N PRO A 741 100.15 74.26 5.81
CA PRO A 741 100.33 75.32 6.81
C PRO A 741 101.79 75.53 7.23
N GLU A 742 102.65 74.51 7.11
CA GLU A 742 104.09 74.61 7.38
C GLU A 742 104.82 75.38 6.26
N GLU A 743 104.44 75.12 5.00
CA GLU A 743 104.95 75.84 3.83
C GLU A 743 104.47 77.29 3.82
N ALA A 744 103.23 77.54 4.23
CA ALA A 744 102.69 78.88 4.34
C ALA A 744 103.43 79.72 5.41
N ALA A 745 103.79 79.10 6.54
CA ALA A 745 104.63 79.76 7.55
C ALA A 745 106.04 80.08 7.04
N HIS A 746 106.60 79.25 6.16
CA HIS A 746 107.91 79.51 5.55
C HIS A 746 107.86 80.68 4.55
N VAL A 747 106.88 80.68 3.64
CA VAL A 747 106.66 81.74 2.66
C VAL A 747 106.40 83.10 3.33
N GLN A 748 105.63 83.14 4.43
CA GLN A 748 105.42 84.37 5.20
C GLN A 748 106.74 84.92 5.78
N ALA A 749 107.62 84.06 6.30
CA ALA A 749 108.88 84.49 6.87
C ALA A 749 109.84 85.09 5.83
N GLU A 750 109.84 84.58 4.59
CA GLU A 750 110.61 85.16 3.48
C GLU A 750 110.10 86.55 3.06
N LEU A 751 108.78 86.73 3.03
CA LEU A 751 108.15 88.04 2.78
C LEU A 751 108.46 89.06 3.88
N ASP A 752 108.49 88.62 5.14
CA ASP A 752 108.84 89.48 6.27
C ASP A 752 110.31 89.93 6.18
N GLN A 753 111.24 89.02 5.88
CA GLN A 753 112.66 89.32 5.68
C GLN A 753 112.90 90.25 4.49
N LEU A 754 112.20 90.02 3.37
CA LEU A 754 112.21 90.91 2.20
C LEU A 754 111.76 92.33 2.59
N ASN A 755 110.67 92.47 3.35
CA ASN A 755 110.16 93.74 3.84
C ASN A 755 111.10 94.48 4.81
N GLU A 756 111.89 93.76 5.60
CA GLU A 756 112.93 94.36 6.45
C GLU A 756 114.12 94.87 5.63
N SER A 757 114.57 94.12 4.62
CA SER A 757 115.63 94.57 3.71
C SER A 757 115.21 95.81 2.89
N TRP A 758 113.96 95.85 2.41
CA TRP A 758 113.38 97.01 1.71
C TRP A 758 113.33 98.27 2.61
N ARG A 759 112.89 98.12 3.87
CA ARG A 759 112.88 99.21 4.85
C ARG A 759 114.30 99.73 5.14
N SER A 760 115.25 98.81 5.32
CA SER A 760 116.67 99.14 5.56
C SER A 760 117.28 99.95 4.41
N LEU A 761 117.02 99.54 3.16
CA LEU A 761 117.42 100.28 1.95
C LEU A 761 116.84 101.71 1.93
N LYS A 762 115.54 101.86 2.27
CA LYS A 762 114.88 103.17 2.35
C LYS A 762 115.48 104.08 3.41
N GLU A 763 115.84 103.56 4.58
CA GLU A 763 116.45 104.36 5.64
C GLU A 763 117.87 104.84 5.26
N MET A 764 118.70 103.97 4.67
CA MET A 764 120.03 104.36 4.19
C MET A 764 119.96 105.44 3.11
N ALA A 765 119.06 105.30 2.13
CA ALA A 765 118.87 106.29 1.06
C ALA A 765 118.46 107.67 1.61
N ASN A 766 117.52 107.70 2.57
CA ASN A 766 117.07 108.94 3.22
C ASN A 766 118.14 109.55 4.14
N GLY A 767 118.97 108.73 4.79
CA GLY A 767 120.09 109.17 5.61
C GLY A 767 121.14 109.95 4.81
N LEU A 768 121.56 109.41 3.66
CA LEU A 768 122.48 110.07 2.74
C LEU A 768 121.90 111.37 2.17
N LEU A 769 120.62 111.37 1.77
CA LEU A 769 119.94 112.56 1.24
C LEU A 769 119.93 113.72 2.25
N LYS A 770 119.72 113.43 3.54
CA LYS A 770 119.83 114.44 4.62
C LYS A 770 121.27 114.92 4.83
N LYS A 771 122.25 114.01 4.78
CA LYS A 771 123.68 114.32 4.98
C LYS A 771 124.20 115.33 3.95
N TRP A 772 123.78 115.21 2.69
CA TRP A 772 124.21 116.11 1.61
C TRP A 772 123.42 117.43 1.51
N GLN A 773 122.32 117.60 2.25
CA GLN A 773 121.59 118.89 2.30
C GLN A 773 122.20 119.93 3.26
N LEU A 774 123.15 119.54 4.13
CA LEU A 774 123.68 120.44 5.17
C LEU A 774 124.90 121.29 4.75
N ASN A 775 125.61 120.93 3.68
CA ASN A 775 126.87 121.60 3.28
C ASN A 775 126.66 122.67 2.19
N ARG A 776 126.49 123.94 2.59
CA ARG A 776 126.63 125.13 1.70
C ARG A 776 126.94 126.41 2.50
N PRO A 777 128.03 127.15 2.22
CA PRO A 777 128.32 128.43 2.88
C PRO A 777 128.17 129.70 2.00
N VAL A 778 127.23 130.56 2.42
CA VAL A 778 127.24 132.05 2.46
C VAL A 778 127.88 132.90 1.34
N ALA A 779 127.03 133.66 0.61
CA ALA A 779 127.21 135.10 0.36
C ALA A 779 125.89 135.77 -0.12
N ASP A 780 125.55 136.93 0.48
CA ASP A 780 124.64 138.01 0.04
C ASP A 780 123.30 137.77 -0.69
N LYS A 781 122.21 138.53 -0.46
CA LYS A 781 121.77 139.43 0.64
C LYS A 781 120.36 139.94 0.26
N LYS A 782 119.35 139.85 1.15
CA LYS A 782 118.04 140.57 1.07
C LYS A 782 117.16 140.16 -0.16
N LYS A 783 115.84 139.92 -0.09
CA LYS A 783 114.72 140.42 0.75
C LYS A 783 113.72 139.25 0.95
N ILE A 784 113.19 139.01 2.16
CA ILE A 784 111.94 139.56 2.74
C ILE A 784 110.65 139.07 2.04
N ALA A 785 109.65 138.75 2.88
CA ALA A 785 108.29 138.24 2.61
C ALA A 785 108.24 136.70 2.46
N PHE A 786 107.70 135.90 3.40
CA PHE A 786 106.49 136.02 4.24
C PHE A 786 105.19 135.91 3.42
N THR A 787 104.67 134.69 3.31
CA THR A 787 103.26 134.36 3.59
C THR A 787 103.15 132.87 3.89
N ASP A 788 103.02 132.54 5.17
CA ASP A 788 102.15 131.45 5.62
C ASP A 788 100.67 131.88 5.43
N ARG A 789 99.74 130.93 5.32
CA ARG A 789 98.26 131.09 5.18
C ARG A 789 97.81 131.63 3.79
N SER A 790 96.60 131.37 3.29
CA SER A 790 95.41 130.82 3.95
C SER A 790 94.42 130.15 2.98
N TRP A 791 94.08 128.88 3.27
CA TRP A 791 92.71 128.33 3.35
C TRP A 791 91.86 127.95 2.10
N MET A 792 91.26 126.75 2.24
CA MET A 792 89.94 126.28 1.76
C MET A 792 89.60 126.33 0.25
N SER A 793 89.41 125.14 -0.35
CA SER A 793 88.07 124.49 -0.46
C SER A 793 88.16 123.15 -1.20
N GLY A 794 87.20 122.25 -0.97
CA GLY A 794 87.00 121.07 -1.82
C GLY A 794 86.20 121.39 -3.10
N PRO A 795 85.99 120.39 -3.96
CA PRO A 795 84.61 119.95 -4.28
C PRO A 795 84.43 118.47 -3.88
N ALA A 796 83.29 117.97 -3.39
CA ALA A 796 81.87 118.24 -3.62
C ALA A 796 81.27 117.53 -4.87
N PHE A 797 80.80 116.29 -4.62
CA PHE A 797 79.50 115.72 -5.03
C PHE A 797 79.13 115.44 -6.51
N ARG A 798 78.45 114.28 -6.64
CA ARG A 798 77.45 113.81 -7.65
C ARG A 798 77.95 112.90 -8.77
N LEU A 799 77.16 112.02 -9.41
CA LEU A 799 75.83 111.33 -9.26
C LEU A 799 75.45 110.97 -10.72
N LEU A 800 74.60 109.96 -10.95
CA LEU A 800 74.09 109.49 -12.28
C LEU A 800 75.15 108.68 -13.06
N ASP A 801 74.85 107.67 -13.89
CA ASP A 801 73.66 106.84 -14.16
C ASP A 801 74.19 105.53 -14.86
N GLU A 802 73.43 104.50 -15.28
CA GLU A 802 72.00 104.30 -15.52
C GLU A 802 71.60 102.81 -15.30
N ASP A 803 70.33 102.54 -14.98
CA ASP A 803 69.57 101.30 -15.27
C ASP A 803 68.44 101.75 -16.21
N PRO A 804 68.05 101.03 -17.30
CA PRO A 804 66.85 100.19 -17.14
C PRO A 804 66.65 99.02 -18.13
N ASN A 805 66.18 97.88 -17.61
CA ASN A 805 64.77 97.43 -17.75
C ASN A 805 64.68 95.91 -17.41
N HIS A 806 63.90 95.44 -16.42
CA HIS A 806 62.43 95.43 -16.34
C HIS A 806 61.76 94.57 -17.44
N LYS A 807 60.73 93.74 -17.18
CA LYS A 807 59.90 93.55 -15.96
C LYS A 807 58.96 92.33 -16.09
N GLN A 808 58.51 91.76 -14.95
CA GLN A 808 57.13 91.34 -14.58
C GLN A 808 56.28 90.47 -15.57
N GLU A 809 55.22 89.73 -15.20
CA GLU A 809 54.64 89.36 -13.89
C GLU A 809 53.77 88.09 -13.98
N THR A 810 53.41 87.58 -12.81
CA THR A 810 52.29 86.67 -12.49
C THR A 810 50.93 87.16 -13.00
N ILE A 811 49.98 86.25 -13.29
CA ILE A 811 48.54 86.42 -12.97
C ILE A 811 47.84 85.04 -12.94
N GLU A 812 47.07 84.79 -11.89
CA GLU A 812 46.21 83.61 -11.74
C GLU A 812 44.78 83.86 -12.25
N GLY A 813 44.06 82.77 -12.53
CA GLY A 813 42.74 82.51 -11.92
C GLY A 813 41.63 83.54 -12.06
N GLN A 814 40.79 83.39 -13.10
CA GLN A 814 39.42 83.95 -13.10
C GLN A 814 38.32 83.04 -13.69
N ASN A 815 38.64 81.82 -14.16
CA ASN A 815 37.68 80.91 -14.81
C ASN A 815 37.27 79.67 -13.99
N THR A 816 37.80 79.49 -12.77
CA THR A 816 37.62 78.27 -11.95
C THR A 816 36.41 78.31 -11.00
N SER A 817 35.87 79.50 -10.69
CA SER A 817 34.80 79.66 -9.68
C SER A 817 33.41 79.19 -10.14
N SER A 818 33.07 79.42 -11.41
CA SER A 818 31.79 78.97 -12.00
C SER A 818 31.72 77.46 -12.17
N HIS A 819 32.84 76.86 -12.60
CA HIS A 819 33.01 75.43 -12.82
C HIS A 819 32.77 74.60 -11.55
N LEU A 820 33.44 74.96 -10.44
CA LEU A 820 33.30 74.25 -9.15
C LEU A 820 31.89 74.32 -8.55
N LYS A 821 31.07 75.29 -8.96
CA LYS A 821 29.67 75.38 -8.51
C LYS A 821 28.78 74.36 -9.24
N LEU A 822 28.89 74.28 -10.56
CA LEU A 822 28.13 73.31 -11.37
C LEU A 822 28.47 71.85 -11.03
N LEU A 823 29.72 71.54 -10.68
CA LEU A 823 30.11 70.22 -10.19
C LEU A 823 29.41 69.86 -8.86
N ARG A 824 29.47 70.74 -7.86
CA ARG A 824 28.81 70.48 -6.56
C ARG A 824 27.29 70.40 -6.70
N ASP A 825 26.66 71.25 -7.52
CA ASP A 825 25.22 71.22 -7.75
C ASP A 825 24.78 69.86 -8.38
N PHE A 826 25.63 69.22 -9.19
CA PHE A 826 25.38 67.87 -9.73
C PHE A 826 25.66 66.77 -8.71
N GLU A 827 26.73 66.90 -7.91
CA GLU A 827 27.09 65.94 -6.86
C GLU A 827 26.04 65.89 -5.74
N GLU A 828 25.57 67.04 -5.23
CA GLU A 828 24.50 67.10 -4.23
C GLU A 828 23.20 66.49 -4.77
N TRP A 829 22.86 66.73 -6.05
CA TRP A 829 21.71 66.10 -6.69
C TRP A 829 21.88 64.57 -6.77
N LEU A 830 23.07 64.07 -7.16
CA LEU A 830 23.35 62.65 -7.27
C LEU A 830 23.29 61.94 -5.90
N GLN A 831 23.85 62.56 -4.85
CA GLN A 831 23.74 62.05 -3.47
C GLN A 831 22.27 62.08 -2.99
N GLY A 832 21.52 63.13 -3.31
CA GLY A 832 20.09 63.24 -3.05
C GLY A 832 19.27 62.11 -3.69
N GLU A 833 19.53 61.79 -4.96
CA GLU A 833 18.88 60.67 -5.64
C GLU A 833 19.30 59.30 -5.10
N ASN A 834 20.59 59.09 -4.85
CA ASN A 834 21.07 57.81 -4.33
C ASN A 834 20.54 57.54 -2.91
N THR A 835 20.31 58.57 -2.09
CA THR A 835 19.63 58.41 -0.79
C THR A 835 18.13 58.14 -0.92
N LYS A 836 17.41 58.71 -1.90
CA LYS A 836 16.02 58.32 -2.22
C LYS A 836 15.94 56.87 -2.65
N LEU A 837 16.76 56.45 -3.61
CA LEU A 837 16.84 55.05 -4.08
C LEU A 837 17.11 54.09 -2.92
N THR A 838 18.07 54.42 -2.05
CA THR A 838 18.39 53.58 -0.88
C THR A 838 17.23 53.54 0.13
N LYS A 839 16.51 54.64 0.35
CA LYS A 839 15.28 54.66 1.20
C LYS A 839 14.14 53.81 0.62
N ILE A 840 13.94 53.83 -0.71
CA ILE A 840 12.93 53.00 -1.38
C ILE A 840 13.25 51.51 -1.24
N LEU A 841 14.53 51.14 -1.31
CA LEU A 841 15.02 49.77 -1.12
C LEU A 841 14.96 49.30 0.35
N ALA A 842 15.14 50.20 1.32
CA ALA A 842 15.24 49.87 2.75
C ALA A 842 13.90 49.66 3.48
N GLY A 843 12.76 50.05 2.91
CA GLY A 843 11.46 49.87 3.57
C GLY A 843 11.00 48.39 3.59
N PRO A 844 10.20 47.94 4.57
CA PRO A 844 9.57 46.61 4.53
C PRO A 844 8.40 46.59 3.52
N SER A 845 8.39 45.64 2.58
CA SER A 845 7.30 45.46 1.59
C SER A 845 6.49 44.22 1.93
N SER A 846 5.29 44.41 2.49
CA SER A 846 4.40 43.31 2.91
C SER A 846 3.09 43.26 2.13
N SER A 847 2.67 44.39 1.54
CA SER A 847 1.45 44.48 0.74
C SER A 847 1.73 44.49 -0.76
N THR A 848 0.78 43.99 -1.57
CA THR A 848 0.88 43.98 -3.03
C THR A 848 0.81 45.40 -3.63
N GLU A 849 0.09 46.30 -2.97
CA GLU A 849 -0.02 47.72 -3.33
C GLU A 849 1.28 48.48 -3.01
N GLU A 850 1.96 48.13 -1.91
CA GLU A 850 3.29 48.68 -1.58
C GLU A 850 4.34 48.29 -2.62
N ILE A 851 4.24 47.09 -3.20
CA ILE A 851 5.15 46.63 -4.26
C ILE A 851 4.91 47.43 -5.55
N GLN A 852 3.64 47.64 -5.96
CA GLN A 852 3.32 48.52 -7.10
C GLN A 852 3.76 49.98 -6.84
N ALA A 853 3.52 50.51 -5.65
CA ALA A 853 3.90 51.88 -5.28
C ALA A 853 5.43 52.09 -5.18
N ARG A 854 6.22 51.03 -4.98
CA ARG A 854 7.69 51.07 -5.14
C ARG A 854 8.09 51.04 -6.60
N GLN A 855 7.43 50.22 -7.41
CA GLN A 855 7.75 50.06 -8.81
C GLN A 855 7.50 51.37 -9.59
N THR A 856 6.37 52.05 -9.33
CA THR A 856 6.11 53.39 -9.91
C THR A 856 7.11 54.45 -9.44
N LYS A 857 7.59 54.40 -8.19
CA LYS A 857 8.64 55.31 -7.69
C LYS A 857 10.01 55.02 -8.31
N LEU A 858 10.34 53.77 -8.61
CA LEU A 858 11.57 53.42 -9.32
C LEU A 858 11.51 53.85 -10.79
N GLU A 859 10.34 53.75 -11.43
CA GLU A 859 10.09 54.29 -12.77
C GLU A 859 10.19 55.84 -12.80
N GLU A 860 9.71 56.52 -11.76
CA GLU A 860 9.90 57.97 -11.59
C GLU A 860 11.39 58.35 -11.53
N LEU A 861 12.20 57.67 -10.71
CA LEU A 861 13.65 57.93 -10.65
C LEU A 861 14.38 57.63 -11.97
N GLN A 862 13.91 56.61 -12.71
CA GLN A 862 14.45 56.28 -14.04
C GLN A 862 14.17 57.39 -15.07
N SER A 863 13.04 58.11 -14.95
CA SER A 863 12.65 59.18 -15.88
C SER A 863 13.60 60.39 -15.86
N HIS A 864 14.31 60.63 -14.75
CA HIS A 864 15.25 61.75 -14.61
C HIS A 864 16.63 61.49 -15.23
N ILE A 865 16.96 60.25 -15.59
CA ILE A 865 18.30 59.89 -16.10
C ILE A 865 18.62 60.58 -17.44
N PRO A 866 17.78 60.55 -18.49
CA PRO A 866 18.16 61.04 -19.83
C PRO A 866 18.54 62.53 -19.88
N ASP A 867 17.86 63.38 -19.10
CA ASP A 867 18.14 64.82 -19.06
C ASP A 867 19.41 65.13 -18.24
N ARG A 868 19.73 64.30 -17.24
CA ARG A 868 20.93 64.42 -16.42
C ARG A 868 22.16 63.80 -17.09
N GLU A 869 21.98 62.77 -17.92
CA GLU A 869 23.00 62.20 -18.80
C GLU A 869 23.63 63.29 -19.67
N ARG A 870 22.79 64.11 -20.33
CA ARG A 870 23.23 65.23 -21.19
C ARG A 870 24.01 66.31 -20.44
N LEU A 871 23.60 66.63 -19.21
CA LEU A 871 24.33 67.59 -18.36
C LEU A 871 25.68 67.05 -17.92
N PHE A 872 25.74 65.75 -17.60
CA PHE A 872 26.98 65.07 -17.23
C PHE A 872 27.98 64.96 -18.40
N GLU A 873 27.51 64.58 -19.59
CA GLU A 873 28.32 64.57 -20.81
C GLU A 873 28.84 65.97 -21.16
N GLY A 874 28.03 67.01 -20.96
CA GLY A 874 28.44 68.40 -21.11
C GLY A 874 29.59 68.80 -20.17
N LEU A 875 29.48 68.46 -18.88
CA LEU A 875 30.54 68.71 -17.89
C LEU A 875 31.85 67.99 -18.26
N HIS A 876 31.76 66.72 -18.66
CA HIS A 876 32.90 65.90 -19.06
C HIS A 876 33.56 66.39 -20.37
N TYR A 877 32.82 67.01 -21.28
CA TYR A 877 33.37 67.53 -22.54
C TYR A 877 34.15 68.84 -22.36
N PHE A 878 33.68 69.75 -21.50
CA PHE A 878 34.31 71.06 -21.33
C PHE A 878 35.47 71.08 -20.30
N TYR A 879 35.49 70.16 -19.33
CA TYR A 879 36.47 70.16 -18.24
C TYR A 879 36.94 68.74 -17.84
N PRO A 880 37.78 68.08 -18.66
CA PRO A 880 38.16 66.67 -18.44
C PRO A 880 39.18 66.46 -17.30
N ASP A 881 39.92 67.49 -16.90
CA ASP A 881 41.15 67.35 -16.08
C ASP A 881 41.00 67.87 -14.63
N ALA A 882 39.76 68.00 -14.15
CA ALA A 882 39.47 68.33 -12.75
C ALA A 882 39.45 67.05 -11.90
N GLY A 883 40.26 67.00 -10.83
CA GLY A 883 40.49 65.78 -10.03
C GLY A 883 39.22 65.09 -9.50
N ASP A 884 38.15 65.85 -9.24
CA ASP A 884 36.89 65.34 -8.70
C ASP A 884 36.00 64.65 -9.77
N MET A 885 36.28 64.85 -11.07
CA MET A 885 35.44 64.28 -12.15
C MET A 885 35.53 62.75 -12.26
N ALA A 886 36.66 62.15 -11.91
CA ALA A 886 36.80 60.69 -11.95
C ALA A 886 35.91 60.00 -10.92
N ASP A 887 35.85 60.53 -9.69
CA ASP A 887 35.01 59.96 -8.63
C ASP A 887 33.52 60.25 -8.88
N LEU A 888 33.17 61.44 -9.37
CA LEU A 888 31.80 61.76 -9.80
C LEU A 888 31.33 60.83 -10.94
N SER A 889 32.21 60.51 -11.90
CA SER A 889 31.94 59.55 -12.99
C SER A 889 31.70 58.14 -12.45
N HIS A 890 32.49 57.71 -11.48
CA HIS A 890 32.33 56.42 -10.82
C HIS A 890 31.01 56.36 -10.04
N GLN A 891 30.71 57.37 -9.21
CA GLN A 891 29.47 57.46 -8.45
C GLN A 891 28.21 57.48 -9.36
N TRP A 892 28.25 58.21 -10.48
CA TRP A 892 27.15 58.27 -11.45
C TRP A 892 26.92 56.90 -12.13
N THR A 893 27.99 56.22 -12.50
CA THR A 893 27.93 54.87 -13.08
C THR A 893 27.39 53.85 -12.07
N LEU A 894 27.77 53.98 -10.80
CA LEU A 894 27.35 53.10 -9.70
C LEU A 894 25.87 53.33 -9.30
N TYR A 895 25.37 54.57 -9.40
CA TYR A 895 23.94 54.87 -9.26
C TYR A 895 23.10 54.20 -10.36
N LYS A 896 23.49 54.36 -11.64
CA LYS A 896 22.78 53.73 -12.78
C LYS A 896 22.74 52.21 -12.67
N SER A 897 23.86 51.57 -12.31
CA SER A 897 23.92 50.11 -12.19
C SER A 897 23.04 49.61 -11.03
N LYS A 898 23.04 50.32 -9.88
CA LYS A 898 22.19 50.02 -8.72
C LYS A 898 20.69 50.17 -9.02
N LEU A 899 20.28 51.23 -9.73
CA LEU A 899 18.89 51.39 -10.17
C LEU A 899 18.48 50.28 -11.16
N LYS A 900 19.32 50.02 -12.17
CA LYS A 900 19.06 49.00 -13.20
C LYS A 900 18.94 47.60 -12.61
N ALA A 901 19.81 47.23 -11.66
CA ALA A 901 19.75 45.95 -10.95
C ALA A 901 18.48 45.83 -10.08
N SER A 902 18.02 46.93 -9.48
CA SER A 902 16.79 46.97 -8.67
C SER A 902 15.51 46.74 -9.49
N MET A 903 15.57 47.01 -10.80
CA MET A 903 14.45 46.78 -11.74
C MET A 903 14.45 45.36 -12.35
N SER A 904 15.50 44.56 -12.14
CA SER A 904 15.70 43.28 -12.84
C SER A 904 15.90 42.07 -11.91
N SER A 905 14.83 41.62 -11.25
CA SER A 905 14.76 40.27 -10.64
C SER A 905 13.33 39.70 -10.67
N PRO A 906 13.13 38.38 -10.89
CA PRO A 906 11.90 37.89 -11.53
C PRO A 906 10.88 37.23 -10.57
N ARG A 907 9.62 37.07 -11.04
CA ARG A 907 8.63 36.17 -10.43
C ARG A 907 8.20 35.04 -11.39
N ARG A 908 8.32 33.80 -10.92
CA ARG A 908 7.63 32.60 -11.45
C ARG A 908 6.63 32.09 -10.39
N SER A 909 5.51 31.53 -10.90
CA SER A 909 4.73 30.42 -10.30
C SER A 909 3.85 30.59 -9.04
N GLY A 910 2.52 30.50 -9.25
CA GLY A 910 1.61 29.65 -8.44
C GLY A 910 0.68 30.32 -7.41
N GLY A 911 -0.64 29.99 -7.42
CA GLY A 911 -1.57 30.48 -6.37
C GLY A 911 -3.10 30.38 -6.57
N VAL A 912 -3.63 29.18 -6.82
CA VAL A 912 -5.01 28.70 -6.50
C VAL A 912 -6.14 29.73 -6.19
N CYS A 913 -7.10 29.94 -7.12
CA CYS A 913 -8.46 30.40 -6.76
C CYS A 913 -9.63 30.08 -7.74
N SER A 914 -9.38 29.56 -8.94
CA SER A 914 -10.46 29.29 -9.93
C SER A 914 -11.04 27.87 -9.88
N PHE A 915 -10.34 26.91 -9.28
CA PHE A 915 -10.71 25.48 -9.33
C PHE A 915 -11.85 25.13 -8.35
N LEU A 916 -11.78 25.61 -7.10
CA LEU A 916 -12.80 25.35 -6.06
C LEU A 916 -14.21 25.77 -6.51
N ARG A 917 -14.33 26.90 -7.22
CA ARG A 917 -15.62 27.41 -7.72
C ARG A 917 -16.25 26.54 -8.82
N ARG A 918 -15.46 25.69 -9.51
CA ARG A 918 -15.97 24.66 -10.43
C ARG A 918 -16.33 23.37 -9.69
N VAL A 919 -15.50 22.93 -8.74
CA VAL A 919 -15.75 21.71 -7.94
C VAL A 919 -17.05 21.83 -7.13
N CYS A 920 -17.28 22.94 -6.45
CA CYS A 920 -18.51 23.14 -5.66
C CYS A 920 -19.80 23.13 -6.49
N ARG A 921 -19.78 23.54 -7.77
CA ARG A 921 -20.96 23.50 -8.65
C ARG A 921 -21.26 22.11 -9.21
N ALA A 922 -20.27 21.24 -9.31
CA ALA A 922 -20.46 19.85 -9.73
C ALA A 922 -20.80 18.91 -8.55
N ALA A 923 -20.17 19.12 -7.38
CA ALA A 923 -20.34 18.24 -6.23
C ALA A 923 -21.71 18.38 -5.53
N LEU A 924 -22.28 19.58 -5.46
CA LEU A 924 -23.56 19.85 -4.77
C LEU A 924 -24.75 18.99 -5.25
N PRO A 925 -25.05 18.87 -6.56
CA PRO A 925 -26.14 18.00 -7.02
C PRO A 925 -25.88 16.51 -6.75
N PHE A 926 -24.63 16.05 -6.82
CA PHE A 926 -24.27 14.66 -6.48
C PHE A 926 -24.39 14.39 -4.97
N GLN A 927 -24.03 15.35 -4.11
CA GLN A 927 -24.24 15.23 -2.66
C GLN A 927 -25.71 15.27 -2.28
N LEU A 928 -26.53 16.11 -2.93
CA LEU A 928 -27.99 16.09 -2.76
C LEU A 928 -28.62 14.78 -3.23
N LEU A 929 -28.15 14.21 -4.34
CA LEU A 929 -28.58 12.88 -4.81
C LEU A 929 -28.20 11.77 -3.81
N LEU A 930 -26.99 11.82 -3.26
CA LEU A 930 -26.53 10.87 -2.23
C LEU A 930 -27.36 10.99 -0.93
N LEU A 931 -27.70 12.21 -0.53
CA LEU A 931 -28.54 12.47 0.65
C LEU A 931 -29.99 12.01 0.42
N LEU A 932 -30.52 12.15 -0.79
CA LEU A 932 -31.82 11.61 -1.20
C LEU A 932 -31.82 10.08 -1.18
N LEU A 933 -30.74 9.43 -1.66
CA LEU A 933 -30.58 7.98 -1.63
C LEU A 933 -30.43 7.43 -0.20
N LEU A 934 -29.72 8.17 0.68
CA LEU A 934 -29.67 7.86 2.12
C LEU A 934 -31.05 8.02 2.78
N LEU A 935 -31.81 9.06 2.45
CA LEU A 935 -33.17 9.24 2.96
C LEU A 935 -34.11 8.10 2.50
N LEU A 936 -33.97 7.65 1.24
CA LEU A 936 -34.67 6.48 0.71
C LEU A 936 -34.26 5.18 1.40
N ALA A 937 -32.98 5.01 1.72
CA ALA A 937 -32.49 3.85 2.49
C ALA A 937 -32.99 3.84 3.95
N VAL A 938 -33.29 5.01 4.52
CA VAL A 938 -33.92 5.15 5.86
C VAL A 938 -35.45 4.93 5.82
N LEU A 939 -36.08 5.10 4.65
CA LEU A 939 -37.52 4.86 4.44
C LEU A 939 -37.84 3.44 3.95
N LEU A 940 -36.84 2.67 3.55
CA LEU A 940 -36.93 1.23 3.34
C LEU A 940 -36.82 0.50 4.69
N PRO A 941 -37.73 -0.43 5.03
CA PRO A 941 -37.58 -1.24 6.23
C PRO A 941 -36.33 -2.13 6.11
N LEU A 942 -35.28 -1.79 6.84
CA LEU A 942 -34.10 -2.63 7.04
C LEU A 942 -34.50 -3.86 7.85
N ALA A 943 -34.91 -4.91 7.13
CA ALA A 943 -35.18 -6.22 7.70
C ALA A 943 -33.90 -7.06 7.70
N GLU A 944 -33.04 -6.87 8.70
CA GLU A 944 -32.01 -7.85 9.04
C GLU A 944 -31.96 -8.12 10.55
N GLU A 945 -32.39 -9.34 10.88
CA GLU A 945 -32.13 -10.15 12.08
C GLU A 945 -32.70 -9.78 13.47
N THR A 946 -33.03 -10.86 14.21
CA THR A 946 -33.28 -10.95 15.67
C THR A 946 -34.65 -10.61 16.28
N HIS A 947 -35.78 -10.86 15.60
CA HIS A 947 -37.07 -11.02 16.30
C HIS A 947 -37.82 -12.33 16.03
N SER A 948 -37.74 -13.21 17.04
CA SER A 948 -38.69 -14.28 17.39
C SER A 948 -40.15 -13.89 17.08
N CYS A 949 -40.74 -14.50 16.05
CA CYS A 949 -42.16 -14.36 15.74
C CYS A 949 -43.02 -15.25 16.66
N THR A 950 -43.08 -14.91 17.96
CA THR A 950 -43.97 -15.56 18.94
C THR A 950 -45.25 -14.78 19.23
N LEU A 951 -45.43 -13.57 18.66
CA LEU A 951 -46.50 -12.64 19.04
C LEU A 951 -47.09 -11.84 17.86
N ALA A 952 -47.78 -12.51 16.94
CA ALA A 952 -48.66 -11.83 15.96
C ALA A 952 -49.78 -12.71 15.35
N ASN A 953 -50.41 -13.62 16.11
CA ASN A 953 -51.74 -14.12 15.71
C ASN A 953 -52.63 -14.42 16.92
N ASN A 954 -53.09 -13.34 17.56
CA ASN A 954 -54.00 -13.43 18.70
C ASN A 954 -55.39 -13.90 18.24
N PHE A 955 -55.70 -15.17 18.52
CA PHE A 955 -57.01 -15.83 18.35
C PHE A 955 -58.17 -15.23 19.19
N ALA A 956 -58.06 -13.96 19.59
CA ALA A 956 -58.99 -13.27 20.49
C ALA A 956 -60.24 -12.67 19.80
N ARG A 957 -60.37 -12.75 18.46
CA ARG A 957 -61.52 -12.22 17.71
C ARG A 957 -61.96 -13.07 16.51
N SER A 958 -62.35 -14.32 16.76
CA SER A 958 -63.23 -15.08 15.83
C SER A 958 -64.12 -16.08 16.55
N PHE A 959 -65.23 -15.60 17.13
CA PHE A 959 -66.28 -16.47 17.66
C PHE A 959 -67.21 -16.97 16.54
N LYS A 960 -67.00 -18.21 16.06
CA LYS A 960 -68.07 -19.23 15.94
C LYS A 960 -67.56 -20.59 15.47
N LEU A 961 -68.23 -21.64 15.98
CA LEU A 961 -68.12 -23.07 15.67
C LEU A 961 -66.82 -23.79 16.08
N MET A 962 -66.87 -24.33 17.30
CA MET A 962 -65.91 -25.31 17.83
C MET A 962 -66.11 -26.69 17.19
N LEU A 963 -65.01 -27.38 16.86
CA LEU A 963 -64.98 -28.84 16.72
C LEU A 963 -64.38 -29.47 17.98
N ARG A 964 -65.04 -30.49 18.52
CA ARG A 964 -64.69 -31.12 19.81
C ARG A 964 -63.43 -31.99 19.69
N TYR A 965 -62.44 -31.73 20.53
CA TYR A 965 -61.38 -32.70 20.82
C TYR A 965 -61.94 -33.86 21.67
N LYS A 966 -61.76 -35.10 21.21
CA LYS A 966 -62.02 -36.33 21.98
C LYS A 966 -60.71 -37.11 22.16
N GLY A 967 -60.01 -36.81 23.24
CA GLY A 967 -58.84 -37.55 23.71
C GLY A 967 -58.49 -37.12 25.14
N PRO A 968 -57.91 -38.00 25.98
CA PRO A 968 -57.28 -37.57 27.23
C PRO A 968 -56.00 -36.76 26.93
N PRO A 969 -55.61 -35.82 27.81
CA PRO A 969 -54.36 -35.07 27.65
C PRO A 969 -53.13 -35.98 27.81
N PRO A 970 -52.00 -35.68 27.15
CA PRO A 970 -50.81 -36.51 27.19
C PRO A 970 -50.06 -36.41 28.52
N THR A 971 -49.62 -37.58 29.01
CA THR A 971 -48.45 -37.75 29.89
C THR A 971 -47.22 -38.05 29.06
#